data_AF-A0A2A8PZ91-F1
#
_entry.id   AF-A0A2A8PZ91-F1
#
_cell.length_a   1.000
_cell.length_b   1.000
_cell.length_c   1.000
_cell.angle_alpha   90.00
_cell.angle_beta   90.00
_cell.angle_gamma   90.00
#
_symmetry.space_group_name_H-M   'P 1'
#
loop_
_entity.id
_entity.type
_entity.pdbx_description
1 polymer ?
#
loop_
_entity_poly.entity_id
_entity_poly.type
_entity_poly.pdbx_seq_one_letter_code
_entity_poly.pdbx_strand_id
1 'polypeptide(L)'
;MKIVKIATTGIIALGSLTFPSSSLAEIGNEATKKVEMSQRVKSETLKSEIVTQKDLLQLQDYLKQQEKLYTDEDKLKEQQNKVVENTVESKELSDKLADLHSKQEKLEKETQTFKESIEYPKESDKVVDSEKKDANKVETDKEKEYVQKREENKKEMKVVEEKLQELKIKQEADLKAQQDADLKAQQDAELKAKQDADLKAQQDAELKAQQDADLKAQQDAELKAKQEQEKKDADLKAKQDAELKEKQETELKAKQEMEQKEVKVVEEVKPTQVEEPQPAMAQEKQILIDRTFYTYNEPSLSSGISSELSAQTVTVLEERPDGWVKIKTSLGDKWTLLKEKKLPMTQYFFTYNEPSLSSGIASEYLPQTLTVIEERNDGWVRVGTHLGPKWVFTQEKKLPMSRNFFTYNGPSLSSGIASYYLPQTLTVYEERADGWVKVGTHLGHKWVLPNEKKIYMNKNFYIYNDASLSSGIAGECGAQPIGVIEERPDGWVKIGTWLGHKWVHLNEKQVPISKDFKTYDRPSTNGNYLMTYGAQTVTVYEEQGSWIRIGTYAGLQWVNTKEEEEAKWIHIPTVFFAYDNPNFSSNVAMKFAPQSVRVISERVGGWVQIRTGAGDKWINKNTLTNNSVMLDVPAYYQYPSLYNGCEVVSLQMLVEYHTGRSFNMVNFAMQMPMDNTPMVKQGGKYKTWGDPDVGFVGDVTGKKPGFSINPAPLKRLLDQYAQGTNLTGSSFSILENYVRNGKPVVAWVTEGLTYPNSPVTWKTPSGKTIYAKFNTHAVTITGVDANNVYYNDPVTGQKNAKASKSHFENIYNQMGKKALSIN
;
A
#
# COMPACT_ATOMS: atom_id res chain seq x y z
N MET A 1 72.64 -51.22 29.08
CA MET A 1 71.71 -51.12 27.93
C MET A 1 71.68 -49.67 27.45
N LYS A 2 71.37 -49.41 26.17
CA LYS A 2 71.53 -48.12 25.46
C LYS A 2 70.18 -47.37 25.32
N ILE A 3 70.07 -46.04 25.19
CA ILE A 3 70.99 -44.88 25.35
C ILE A 3 70.08 -43.66 25.70
N VAL A 4 70.38 -42.64 26.52
CA VAL A 4 71.60 -42.07 27.16
C VAL A 4 72.35 -40.99 26.34
N LYS A 5 71.88 -39.73 26.51
CA LYS A 5 72.57 -38.40 26.54
C LYS A 5 74.00 -38.21 25.96
N ILE A 6 74.16 -37.05 25.28
CA ILE A 6 75.33 -36.11 25.25
C ILE A 6 76.50 -36.34 24.25
N ALA A 7 76.50 -35.52 23.19
CA ALA A 7 77.51 -34.55 22.66
C ALA A 7 78.98 -34.89 22.26
N THR A 8 79.52 -34.01 21.38
CA THR A 8 80.95 -33.69 21.07
C THR A 8 81.74 -34.72 20.22
N THR A 9 82.73 -34.42 19.34
CA THR A 9 83.49 -33.18 18.96
C THR A 9 84.00 -33.29 17.49
N GLY A 10 84.39 -32.19 16.82
CA GLY A 10 85.25 -32.21 15.61
C GLY A 10 85.50 -30.83 14.96
N ILE A 11 86.77 -30.47 14.64
CA ILE A 11 87.20 -29.12 14.15
C ILE A 11 88.50 -29.25 13.29
N ILE A 12 88.83 -28.21 12.48
CA ILE A 12 90.14 -27.86 11.84
C ILE A 12 90.43 -28.51 10.46
N ALA A 13 91.04 -27.85 9.43
CA ALA A 13 91.18 -26.44 9.01
C ALA A 13 91.88 -26.34 7.60
N LEU A 14 92.35 -25.12 7.21
CA LEU A 14 93.03 -24.64 5.97
C LEU A 14 92.08 -23.95 4.96
N GLY A 15 92.39 -22.84 4.28
CA GLY A 15 93.65 -22.06 4.08
C GLY A 15 94.16 -22.17 2.63
N SER A 16 94.55 -21.12 1.87
CA SER A 16 94.67 -19.67 2.15
C SER A 16 94.77 -18.81 0.84
N LEU A 17 95.07 -17.51 0.99
CA LEU A 17 95.17 -16.39 0.02
C LEU A 17 96.32 -16.52 -1.03
N THR A 18 96.45 -15.82 -2.19
CA THR A 18 95.62 -14.87 -3.03
C THR A 18 96.34 -14.47 -4.36
N PHE A 19 95.60 -13.92 -5.36
CA PHE A 19 96.04 -12.95 -6.42
C PHE A 19 97.04 -13.42 -7.53
N PRO A 20 97.29 -12.65 -8.64
CA PRO A 20 96.36 -11.89 -9.53
C PRO A 20 96.69 -11.96 -11.06
N SER A 21 95.97 -11.15 -11.87
CA SER A 21 96.41 -10.39 -13.08
C SER A 21 96.01 -10.84 -14.51
N SER A 22 95.80 -9.82 -15.37
CA SER A 22 95.54 -9.81 -16.83
C SER A 22 94.26 -10.50 -17.37
N SER A 23 93.53 -9.96 -18.36
CA SER A 23 93.51 -8.59 -18.90
C SER A 23 92.22 -8.27 -19.68
N LEU A 24 91.67 -7.08 -19.47
CA LEU A 24 90.94 -6.17 -20.39
C LEU A 24 90.00 -6.70 -21.51
N ALA A 25 88.83 -6.03 -21.58
CA ALA A 25 87.79 -6.06 -22.61
C ALA A 25 86.91 -7.33 -22.66
N GLU A 26 85.61 -7.11 -22.94
CA GLU A 26 84.54 -8.11 -23.11
C GLU A 26 84.45 -9.15 -21.95
N ILE A 27 83.60 -9.00 -20.93
CA ILE A 27 82.21 -8.49 -20.89
C ILE A 27 82.09 -7.53 -19.67
N GLY A 28 81.66 -6.27 -19.81
CA GLY A 28 81.04 -5.63 -20.96
C GLY A 28 79.54 -5.93 -21.06
N ASN A 29 78.74 -5.31 -20.18
CA ASN A 29 77.27 -5.19 -20.26
C ASN A 29 76.36 -6.27 -19.60
N GLU A 30 76.80 -6.96 -18.54
CA GLU A 30 75.84 -7.78 -17.73
C GLU A 30 75.89 -7.58 -16.20
N ALA A 31 77.04 -7.29 -15.58
CA ALA A 31 77.15 -7.17 -14.12
C ALA A 31 76.34 -6.00 -13.50
N THR A 32 76.34 -4.82 -14.13
CA THR A 32 75.62 -3.63 -13.63
C THR A 32 74.12 -3.66 -13.90
N LYS A 33 73.63 -4.49 -14.84
CA LYS A 33 72.22 -4.51 -15.24
C LYS A 33 71.30 -5.30 -14.29
N LYS A 34 71.87 -6.18 -13.47
CA LYS A 34 71.12 -7.06 -12.54
C LYS A 34 70.90 -6.48 -11.14
N VAL A 35 71.57 -5.39 -10.75
CA VAL A 35 71.44 -4.80 -9.40
C VAL A 35 70.41 -3.66 -9.38
N GLU A 36 70.56 -2.61 -10.18
CA GLU A 36 69.64 -1.46 -10.16
C GLU A 36 68.23 -1.81 -10.66
N MET A 37 68.10 -2.76 -11.59
CA MET A 37 66.80 -3.19 -12.10
C MET A 37 66.01 -4.03 -11.08
N SER A 38 66.68 -4.68 -10.12
CA SER A 38 66.03 -5.54 -9.11
C SER A 38 65.37 -4.74 -7.97
N GLN A 39 65.86 -3.52 -7.67
CA GLN A 39 65.28 -2.67 -6.62
C GLN A 39 64.18 -1.72 -7.11
N ARG A 40 64.15 -1.33 -8.40
CA ARG A 40 63.00 -0.62 -8.97
C ARG A 40 61.79 -1.53 -9.17
N VAL A 41 61.97 -2.71 -9.78
CA VAL A 41 60.85 -3.59 -10.15
C VAL A 41 60.07 -4.13 -8.92
N LYS A 42 60.68 -4.23 -7.73
CA LYS A 42 59.95 -4.60 -6.49
C LYS A 42 59.25 -3.45 -5.77
N SER A 43 59.43 -2.19 -6.17
CA SER A 43 58.78 -1.02 -5.54
C SER A 43 57.74 -0.33 -6.43
N GLU A 44 57.73 -0.61 -7.74
CA GLU A 44 56.74 -0.09 -8.68
C GLU A 44 55.60 -1.09 -8.96
N THR A 45 55.89 -2.40 -9.03
CA THR A 45 54.87 -3.47 -9.19
C THR A 45 54.10 -3.82 -7.90
N LEU A 46 54.08 -2.93 -6.91
CA LEU A 46 53.37 -3.10 -5.63
C LEU A 46 52.43 -1.93 -5.30
N LYS A 47 52.09 -1.10 -6.30
CA LYS A 47 51.29 0.13 -6.15
C LYS A 47 49.86 0.05 -6.73
N SER A 48 49.44 -1.08 -7.28
CA SER A 48 48.21 -1.21 -8.08
C SER A 48 47.13 -2.17 -7.55
N GLU A 49 47.33 -2.85 -6.41
CA GLU A 49 46.43 -3.96 -5.99
C GLU A 49 46.08 -4.01 -4.48
N ILE A 50 46.31 -2.93 -3.73
CA ILE A 50 46.12 -2.95 -2.27
C ILE A 50 45.34 -1.74 -1.78
N VAL A 51 44.07 -1.98 -1.43
CA VAL A 51 43.28 -1.11 -0.54
C VAL A 51 44.08 -0.84 0.73
N THR A 52 44.40 0.43 0.97
CA THR A 52 45.22 0.80 2.12
C THR A 52 44.35 1.03 3.36
N GLN A 53 45.00 1.02 4.54
CA GLN A 53 44.32 1.36 5.80
C GLN A 53 43.75 2.80 5.79
N LYS A 54 44.28 3.69 4.93
CA LYS A 54 43.76 5.06 4.73
C LYS A 54 42.42 5.05 4.01
N ASP A 55 42.28 4.21 2.98
CA ASP A 55 41.07 4.18 2.13
C ASP A 55 39.91 3.54 2.89
N LEU A 56 40.20 2.50 3.68
CA LEU A 56 39.27 1.95 4.68
C LEU A 56 38.84 3.01 5.71
N LEU A 57 39.77 3.84 6.22
CA LEU A 57 39.43 4.91 7.16
C LEU A 57 38.53 5.98 6.52
N GLN A 58 38.73 6.27 5.23
CA GLN A 58 37.92 7.23 4.48
C GLN A 58 36.53 6.68 4.17
N LEU A 59 36.39 5.39 3.81
CA LEU A 59 35.09 4.71 3.70
C LEU A 59 34.34 4.65 5.04
N GLN A 60 35.05 4.42 6.15
CA GLN A 60 34.47 4.50 7.50
C GLN A 60 34.03 5.91 7.90
N ASP A 61 34.59 6.97 7.29
CA ASP A 61 34.15 8.34 7.52
C ASP A 61 32.92 8.68 6.66
N TYR A 62 32.90 8.32 5.38
CA TYR A 62 31.70 8.40 4.53
C TYR A 62 30.51 7.69 5.17
N LEU A 63 30.70 6.48 5.71
CA LEU A 63 29.66 5.75 6.43
C LEU A 63 29.10 6.52 7.63
N LYS A 64 29.97 7.13 8.47
CA LYS A 64 29.52 7.95 9.62
C LYS A 64 28.79 9.21 9.18
N GLN A 65 29.23 9.84 8.09
CA GLN A 65 28.56 11.01 7.53
C GLN A 65 27.15 10.62 7.02
N GLN A 66 27.00 9.45 6.39
CA GLN A 66 25.70 8.96 5.92
C GLN A 66 24.78 8.50 7.08
N GLU A 67 25.30 7.71 8.04
CA GLU A 67 24.59 7.34 9.29
C GLU A 67 24.06 8.59 10.01
N LYS A 68 24.86 9.67 10.07
CA LYS A 68 24.41 10.96 10.63
C LYS A 68 23.30 11.62 9.80
N LEU A 69 23.41 11.67 8.47
CA LEU A 69 22.38 12.29 7.62
C LEU A 69 21.01 11.61 7.79
N TYR A 70 20.94 10.28 7.80
CA TYR A 70 19.69 9.56 8.14
C TYR A 70 19.21 9.87 9.55
N THR A 71 20.12 9.95 10.53
CA THR A 71 19.77 10.26 11.92
C THR A 71 19.21 11.68 12.08
N ASP A 72 19.61 12.63 11.24
CA ASP A 72 19.06 13.99 11.22
C ASP A 72 17.77 14.10 10.37
N GLU A 73 17.61 13.26 9.34
CA GLU A 73 16.39 13.10 8.54
C GLU A 73 15.25 12.45 9.34
N ASP A 74 15.51 11.32 10.02
CA ASP A 74 14.52 10.61 10.85
C ASP A 74 13.96 11.55 11.95
N LYS A 75 14.80 12.41 12.53
CA LYS A 75 14.36 13.48 13.47
C LYS A 75 13.48 14.54 12.81
N LEU A 76 13.79 14.95 11.57
CA LEU A 76 12.99 15.97 10.88
C LEU A 76 11.62 15.40 10.48
N LYS A 77 11.56 14.15 10.03
CA LYS A 77 10.31 13.41 9.81
C LYS A 77 9.50 13.27 11.11
N GLU A 78 10.15 13.01 12.24
CA GLU A 78 9.49 13.00 13.56
C GLU A 78 8.95 14.39 14.00
N GLN A 79 9.61 15.48 13.59
CA GLN A 79 9.13 16.85 13.83
C GLN A 79 7.97 17.21 12.90
N GLN A 80 8.07 16.87 11.61
CA GLN A 80 7.02 17.09 10.61
C GLN A 80 5.71 16.42 11.01
N ASN A 81 5.77 15.17 11.51
CA ASN A 81 4.62 14.43 12.03
C ASN A 81 3.98 15.03 13.31
N LYS A 82 4.58 16.08 13.91
CA LYS A 82 4.05 16.78 15.10
C LYS A 82 3.52 18.18 14.79
N VAL A 83 3.77 18.74 13.60
CA VAL A 83 3.31 20.07 13.18
C VAL A 83 2.04 19.92 12.32
N VAL A 84 0.88 20.04 12.95
CA VAL A 84 -0.41 19.75 12.31
C VAL A 84 -1.08 20.97 11.66
N GLU A 85 -0.82 22.19 12.15
CA GLU A 85 -1.64 23.38 11.78
C GLU A 85 -0.85 24.64 11.35
N ASN A 86 0.49 24.64 11.35
CA ASN A 86 1.29 25.82 10.96
C ASN A 86 1.95 25.66 9.58
N THR A 87 1.47 26.41 8.59
CA THR A 87 1.94 26.35 7.19
C THR A 87 3.35 26.91 6.99
N VAL A 88 3.83 27.81 7.86
CA VAL A 88 5.18 28.39 7.75
C VAL A 88 6.23 27.40 8.25
N GLU A 89 6.02 26.82 9.44
CA GLU A 89 6.93 25.81 10.02
C GLU A 89 6.94 24.52 9.18
N SER A 90 5.78 24.11 8.65
CA SER A 90 5.69 22.98 7.72
C SER A 90 6.52 23.18 6.46
N LYS A 91 6.51 24.39 5.88
CA LYS A 91 7.38 24.71 4.74
C LYS A 91 8.86 24.72 5.14
N GLU A 92 9.22 25.34 6.26
CA GLU A 92 10.62 25.40 6.70
C GLU A 92 11.21 24.00 7.00
N LEU A 93 10.39 23.05 7.47
CA LEU A 93 10.76 21.64 7.61
C LEU A 93 10.92 20.94 6.25
N SER A 94 10.03 21.22 5.28
CA SER A 94 10.13 20.69 3.91
C SER A 94 11.39 21.17 3.19
N ASP A 95 11.71 22.46 3.26
CA ASP A 95 12.90 23.05 2.64
C ASP A 95 14.20 22.46 3.26
N LYS A 96 14.20 22.13 4.57
CA LYS A 96 15.30 21.44 5.26
C LYS A 96 15.42 19.95 4.89
N LEU A 97 14.31 19.26 4.64
CA LEU A 97 14.33 17.88 4.13
C LEU A 97 14.93 17.82 2.72
N ALA A 98 14.57 18.76 1.84
CA ALA A 98 15.16 18.87 0.50
C ALA A 98 16.69 19.12 0.54
N ASP A 99 17.15 19.98 1.45
CA ASP A 99 18.58 20.23 1.70
C ASP A 99 19.31 18.99 2.27
N LEU A 100 18.68 18.20 3.14
CA LEU A 100 19.23 16.92 3.63
C LEU A 100 19.34 15.88 2.50
N HIS A 101 18.31 15.72 1.66
CA HIS A 101 18.35 14.80 0.52
C HIS A 101 19.41 15.21 -0.52
N SER A 102 19.56 16.50 -0.79
CA SER A 102 20.63 17.02 -1.64
C SER A 102 22.03 16.69 -1.09
N LYS A 103 22.21 16.73 0.23
CA LYS A 103 23.45 16.33 0.91
C LYS A 103 23.69 14.81 0.87
N GLN A 104 22.64 14.00 1.00
CA GLN A 104 22.71 12.54 0.83
C GLN A 104 23.17 12.19 -0.60
N GLU A 105 22.48 12.70 -1.62
CA GLU A 105 22.78 12.42 -3.03
C GLU A 105 24.23 12.83 -3.40
N LYS A 106 24.69 13.98 -2.87
CA LYS A 106 26.08 14.45 -3.03
C LYS A 106 27.08 13.53 -2.34
N LEU A 107 26.81 13.09 -1.11
CA LEU A 107 27.67 12.19 -0.35
C LEU A 107 27.72 10.78 -0.98
N GLU A 108 26.60 10.28 -1.50
CA GLU A 108 26.55 9.02 -2.25
C GLU A 108 27.38 9.10 -3.53
N LYS A 109 27.27 10.20 -4.29
CA LYS A 109 28.09 10.43 -5.49
C LYS A 109 29.59 10.51 -5.16
N GLU A 110 29.96 11.23 -4.10
CA GLU A 110 31.36 11.28 -3.63
C GLU A 110 31.88 9.92 -3.17
N THR A 111 31.05 9.14 -2.45
CA THR A 111 31.40 7.80 -1.98
C THR A 111 31.53 6.81 -3.15
N GLN A 112 30.65 6.90 -4.15
CA GLN A 112 30.69 6.07 -5.35
C GLN A 112 31.91 6.42 -6.22
N THR A 113 32.19 7.70 -6.45
CA THR A 113 33.42 8.13 -7.13
C THR A 113 34.68 7.70 -6.37
N PHE A 114 34.66 7.71 -5.03
CA PHE A 114 35.77 7.20 -4.24
C PHE A 114 35.94 5.68 -4.39
N LYS A 115 34.86 4.89 -4.38
CA LYS A 115 34.91 3.45 -4.69
C LYS A 115 35.45 3.17 -6.10
N GLU A 116 34.99 3.92 -7.10
CA GLU A 116 35.46 3.78 -8.48
C GLU A 116 36.93 4.20 -8.66
N SER A 117 37.48 5.01 -7.75
CA SER A 117 38.91 5.33 -7.68
C SER A 117 39.78 4.25 -7.01
N ILE A 118 39.17 3.20 -6.45
CA ILE A 118 39.84 2.04 -5.82
C ILE A 118 39.72 0.85 -6.77
N GLU A 119 40.83 0.40 -7.37
CA GLU A 119 40.81 -0.71 -8.30
C GLU A 119 40.62 -2.06 -7.57
N TYR A 120 39.48 -2.71 -7.80
CA TYR A 120 39.12 -3.99 -7.19
C TYR A 120 39.83 -5.17 -7.88
N PRO A 121 40.57 -6.04 -7.15
CA PRO A 121 41.11 -7.27 -7.70
C PRO A 121 39.97 -8.26 -8.04
N LYS A 122 39.99 -8.82 -9.24
CA LYS A 122 38.94 -9.73 -9.75
C LYS A 122 39.12 -11.14 -9.17
N GLU A 123 38.01 -11.86 -8.98
CA GLU A 123 38.00 -13.22 -8.39
C GLU A 123 38.68 -14.32 -9.25
N SER A 124 39.24 -13.99 -10.41
CA SER A 124 39.94 -14.95 -11.29
C SER A 124 41.26 -15.46 -10.72
N ASP A 125 41.94 -14.66 -9.90
CA ASP A 125 43.36 -14.82 -9.65
C ASP A 125 43.63 -15.74 -8.45
N LYS A 126 43.40 -17.03 -8.71
CA LYS A 126 43.84 -18.12 -7.83
C LYS A 126 45.35 -18.06 -7.64
N VAL A 127 45.79 -17.82 -6.41
CA VAL A 127 47.19 -17.93 -6.02
C VAL A 127 47.69 -19.34 -6.37
N VAL A 128 48.67 -19.42 -7.26
CA VAL A 128 49.27 -20.68 -7.69
C VAL A 128 50.26 -21.15 -6.63
N ASP A 129 50.00 -22.32 -6.05
CA ASP A 129 50.98 -23.03 -5.21
C ASP A 129 52.29 -23.21 -5.98
N SER A 130 53.39 -22.69 -5.42
CA SER A 130 54.72 -22.90 -5.95
C SER A 130 55.73 -23.06 -4.81
N GLU A 131 56.13 -24.31 -4.57
CA GLU A 131 57.21 -24.63 -3.64
C GLU A 131 58.54 -24.05 -4.11
N LYS A 132 59.25 -23.34 -3.23
CA LYS A 132 60.72 -23.38 -3.18
C LYS A 132 61.24 -22.96 -1.81
N LYS A 133 62.39 -23.51 -1.44
CA LYS A 133 62.98 -23.39 -0.10
C LYS A 133 64.11 -22.36 -0.02
N ASP A 134 64.35 -21.97 1.23
CA ASP A 134 65.60 -21.48 1.81
C ASP A 134 66.00 -20.00 1.65
N ALA A 135 66.73 -19.53 2.67
CA ALA A 135 67.56 -18.32 2.75
C ALA A 135 66.92 -16.92 2.94
N ASN A 136 66.04 -16.73 3.94
CA ASN A 136 66.27 -15.70 4.99
C ASN A 136 65.24 -15.75 6.14
N LYS A 137 65.68 -15.90 7.40
CA LYS A 137 64.78 -16.09 8.57
C LYS A 137 64.47 -14.81 9.36
N VAL A 138 64.43 -13.65 8.70
CA VAL A 138 64.17 -12.33 9.33
C VAL A 138 63.16 -11.48 8.53
N GLU A 139 63.05 -11.68 7.22
CA GLU A 139 62.05 -10.99 6.38
C GLU A 139 60.66 -11.67 6.44
N THR A 140 60.63 -12.99 6.60
CA THR A 140 59.41 -13.83 6.49
C THR A 140 58.29 -13.51 7.48
N ASP A 141 58.58 -12.84 8.60
CA ASP A 141 57.57 -12.58 9.63
C ASP A 141 56.88 -11.23 9.41
N LYS A 142 57.57 -10.25 8.80
CA LYS A 142 56.94 -9.00 8.34
C LYS A 142 56.04 -9.21 7.13
N GLU A 143 56.42 -10.09 6.21
CA GLU A 143 55.54 -10.46 5.08
C GLU A 143 54.25 -11.15 5.57
N LYS A 144 54.34 -12.03 6.57
CA LYS A 144 53.15 -12.65 7.20
C LYS A 144 52.27 -11.63 7.91
N GLU A 145 52.85 -10.71 8.69
CA GLU A 145 52.10 -9.63 9.34
C GLU A 145 51.38 -8.76 8.30
N TYR A 146 52.06 -8.42 7.20
CA TYR A 146 51.50 -7.62 6.11
C TYR A 146 50.36 -8.37 5.37
N VAL A 147 50.52 -9.66 5.09
CA VAL A 147 49.48 -10.49 4.45
C VAL A 147 48.28 -10.70 5.38
N GLN A 148 48.49 -10.97 6.67
CA GLN A 148 47.41 -11.06 7.65
C GLN A 148 46.63 -9.74 7.71
N LYS A 149 47.33 -8.60 7.78
CA LYS A 149 46.70 -7.27 7.83
C LYS A 149 45.99 -6.90 6.52
N ARG A 150 46.43 -7.41 5.36
CA ARG A 150 45.70 -7.29 4.08
C ARG A 150 44.36 -8.03 4.15
N GLU A 151 44.34 -9.26 4.67
CA GLU A 151 43.11 -10.06 4.81
C GLU A 151 42.19 -9.58 5.95
N GLU A 152 42.72 -8.91 6.97
CA GLU A 152 41.92 -8.20 7.99
C GLU A 152 41.25 -6.95 7.40
N ASN A 153 42.02 -6.07 6.73
CA ASN A 153 41.47 -4.89 6.03
C ASN A 153 40.40 -5.29 5.00
N LYS A 154 40.59 -6.40 4.27
CA LYS A 154 39.64 -6.93 3.28
C LYS A 154 38.32 -7.39 3.90
N LYS A 155 38.36 -7.96 5.11
CA LYS A 155 37.14 -8.32 5.88
C LYS A 155 36.43 -7.08 6.41
N GLU A 156 37.16 -6.10 6.96
CA GLU A 156 36.56 -4.85 7.43
C GLU A 156 35.94 -4.05 6.28
N MET A 157 36.59 -3.97 5.12
CA MET A 157 36.02 -3.44 3.88
C MET A 157 34.69 -4.08 3.53
N LYS A 158 34.59 -5.41 3.52
CA LYS A 158 33.35 -6.10 3.17
C LYS A 158 32.20 -5.75 4.12
N VAL A 159 32.48 -5.64 5.43
CA VAL A 159 31.48 -5.23 6.43
C VAL A 159 31.05 -3.77 6.25
N VAL A 160 31.96 -2.87 5.86
CA VAL A 160 31.61 -1.47 5.54
C VAL A 160 30.78 -1.40 4.24
N GLU A 161 31.09 -2.23 3.25
CA GLU A 161 30.36 -2.30 1.97
C GLU A 161 28.96 -2.91 2.11
N GLU A 162 28.82 -3.99 2.89
CA GLU A 162 27.52 -4.60 3.25
C GLU A 162 26.61 -3.58 3.96
N LYS A 163 27.14 -2.85 4.96
CA LYS A 163 26.40 -1.76 5.62
C LYS A 163 25.97 -0.65 4.67
N LEU A 164 26.83 -0.26 3.73
CA LEU A 164 26.51 0.79 2.76
C LEU A 164 25.37 0.35 1.82
N GLN A 165 25.31 -0.94 1.47
CA GLN A 165 24.18 -1.52 0.74
C GLN A 165 22.91 -1.58 1.59
N GLU A 166 22.97 -1.99 2.87
CA GLU A 166 21.82 -1.98 3.79
C GLU A 166 21.19 -0.57 3.91
N LEU A 167 22.02 0.47 4.07
CA LEU A 167 21.56 1.85 4.12
C LEU A 167 20.88 2.29 2.82
N LYS A 168 21.50 2.01 1.67
CA LYS A 168 20.91 2.33 0.36
C LYS A 168 19.57 1.61 0.13
N ILE A 169 19.45 0.36 0.54
CA ILE A 169 18.19 -0.41 0.48
C ILE A 169 17.11 0.22 1.38
N LYS A 170 17.47 0.77 2.57
CA LYS A 170 16.54 1.56 3.39
C LYS A 170 16.04 2.78 2.61
N GLN A 171 16.94 3.56 2.01
CA GLN A 171 16.60 4.79 1.26
C GLN A 171 15.72 4.51 0.03
N GLU A 172 16.01 3.46 -0.74
CA GLU A 172 15.19 3.05 -1.89
C GLU A 172 13.78 2.57 -1.45
N ALA A 173 13.68 1.89 -0.30
CA ALA A 173 12.40 1.46 0.26
C ALA A 173 11.58 2.63 0.82
N ASP A 174 12.20 3.55 1.56
CA ASP A 174 11.56 4.74 2.12
C ASP A 174 11.09 5.70 1.02
N LEU A 175 11.92 5.93 -0.02
CA LEU A 175 11.56 6.73 -1.19
C LEU A 175 10.37 6.13 -1.94
N LYS A 176 10.35 4.80 -2.12
CA LYS A 176 9.23 4.11 -2.76
C LYS A 176 7.95 4.19 -1.92
N ALA A 177 8.03 3.99 -0.61
CA ALA A 177 6.89 4.10 0.28
C ALA A 177 6.29 5.52 0.26
N GLN A 178 7.13 6.55 0.12
CA GLN A 178 6.69 7.94 -0.04
C GLN A 178 6.04 8.19 -1.42
N GLN A 179 6.62 7.65 -2.51
CA GLN A 179 5.99 7.72 -3.85
C GLN A 179 4.64 7.01 -3.91
N ASP A 180 4.51 5.83 -3.31
CA ASP A 180 3.24 5.09 -3.22
C ASP A 180 2.19 5.87 -2.38
N ALA A 181 2.63 6.60 -1.35
CA ALA A 181 1.76 7.46 -0.54
C ALA A 181 1.31 8.74 -1.28
N ASP A 182 2.23 9.44 -1.95
CA ASP A 182 1.93 10.66 -2.72
C ASP A 182 1.04 10.35 -3.93
N LEU A 183 1.29 9.23 -4.64
CA LEU A 183 0.42 8.76 -5.73
C LEU A 183 -1.00 8.47 -5.23
N LYS A 184 -1.13 7.83 -4.06
CA LYS A 184 -2.43 7.59 -3.44
C LYS A 184 -3.12 8.89 -3.02
N ALA A 185 -2.40 9.83 -2.41
CA ALA A 185 -2.95 11.12 -2.02
C ALA A 185 -3.45 11.93 -3.24
N GLN A 186 -2.75 11.86 -4.37
CA GLN A 186 -3.21 12.44 -5.64
C GLN A 186 -4.47 11.75 -6.16
N GLN A 187 -4.53 10.41 -6.13
CA GLN A 187 -5.71 9.65 -6.56
C GLN A 187 -6.94 9.92 -5.68
N ASP A 188 -6.78 9.94 -4.36
CA ASP A 188 -7.85 10.25 -3.41
C ASP A 188 -8.35 11.71 -3.59
N ALA A 189 -7.45 12.65 -3.88
CA ALA A 189 -7.79 14.04 -4.18
C ALA A 189 -8.50 14.22 -5.53
N GLU A 190 -8.05 13.52 -6.58
CA GLU A 190 -8.68 13.55 -7.91
C GLU A 190 -10.07 12.90 -7.88
N LEU A 191 -10.22 11.77 -7.17
CA LEU A 191 -11.50 11.11 -6.95
C LEU A 191 -12.48 12.04 -6.23
N LYS A 192 -12.03 12.73 -5.18
CA LYS A 192 -12.85 13.70 -4.45
C LYS A 192 -13.23 14.90 -5.32
N ALA A 193 -12.28 15.48 -6.08
CA ALA A 193 -12.56 16.60 -6.98
C ALA A 193 -13.59 16.23 -8.07
N LYS A 194 -13.56 14.99 -8.56
CA LYS A 194 -14.59 14.45 -9.48
C LYS A 194 -15.94 14.29 -8.78
N GLN A 195 -15.98 13.72 -7.57
CA GLN A 195 -17.22 13.58 -6.80
C GLN A 195 -17.86 14.93 -6.45
N ASP A 196 -17.07 15.92 -6.02
CA ASP A 196 -17.55 17.27 -5.71
C ASP A 196 -18.08 17.98 -6.99
N ALA A 197 -17.47 17.73 -8.15
CA ALA A 197 -17.93 18.25 -9.44
C ALA A 197 -19.22 17.57 -9.95
N ASP A 198 -19.32 16.23 -9.86
CA ASP A 198 -20.51 15.47 -10.26
C ASP A 198 -21.70 15.81 -9.35
N LEU A 199 -21.49 15.93 -8.03
CA LEU A 199 -22.51 16.34 -7.07
C LEU A 199 -23.04 17.74 -7.39
N LYS A 200 -22.15 18.69 -7.72
CA LYS A 200 -22.55 20.03 -8.13
C LYS A 200 -23.30 20.02 -9.46
N ALA A 201 -22.86 19.24 -10.44
CA ALA A 201 -23.55 19.12 -11.72
C ALA A 201 -24.96 18.52 -11.57
N GLN A 202 -25.16 17.59 -10.64
CA GLN A 202 -26.50 17.10 -10.28
C GLN A 202 -27.36 18.18 -9.63
N GLN A 203 -26.82 18.93 -8.65
CA GLN A 203 -27.54 20.01 -7.98
C GLN A 203 -27.93 21.16 -8.93
N ASP A 204 -27.02 21.58 -9.81
CA ASP A 204 -27.30 22.61 -10.83
C ASP A 204 -28.36 22.14 -11.85
N ALA A 205 -28.38 20.83 -12.18
CA ALA A 205 -29.39 20.24 -13.06
C ALA A 205 -30.77 20.07 -12.38
N GLU A 206 -30.80 19.65 -11.10
CA GLU A 206 -32.03 19.51 -10.32
C GLU A 206 -32.68 20.87 -10.04
N LEU A 207 -31.88 21.87 -9.65
CA LEU A 207 -32.34 23.25 -9.47
C LEU A 207 -32.95 23.83 -10.76
N LYS A 208 -32.32 23.55 -11.91
CA LYS A 208 -32.83 23.99 -13.21
C LYS A 208 -34.13 23.26 -13.60
N ALA A 209 -34.20 21.94 -13.39
CA ALA A 209 -35.43 21.16 -13.66
C ALA A 209 -36.61 21.64 -12.79
N GLN A 210 -36.34 22.00 -11.53
CA GLN A 210 -37.33 22.61 -10.63
C GLN A 210 -37.79 23.98 -11.15
N GLN A 211 -36.86 24.86 -11.57
CA GLN A 211 -37.19 26.17 -12.14
C GLN A 211 -38.00 26.08 -13.44
N ASP A 212 -37.63 25.17 -14.36
CA ASP A 212 -38.35 24.95 -15.61
C ASP A 212 -39.78 24.39 -15.35
N ALA A 213 -39.95 23.57 -14.31
CA ALA A 213 -41.26 23.06 -13.89
C ALA A 213 -42.15 24.14 -13.25
N ASP A 214 -41.60 24.95 -12.34
CA ASP A 214 -42.33 26.04 -11.67
C ASP A 214 -42.72 27.16 -12.66
N LEU A 215 -41.83 27.49 -13.60
CA LEU A 215 -42.12 28.45 -14.68
C LEU A 215 -43.26 27.95 -15.58
N LYS A 216 -43.26 26.65 -15.93
CA LYS A 216 -44.34 26.04 -16.71
C LYS A 216 -45.67 26.04 -15.95
N ALA A 217 -45.65 25.73 -14.66
CA ALA A 217 -46.86 25.77 -13.82
C ALA A 217 -47.47 27.19 -13.74
N GLN A 218 -46.63 28.23 -13.70
CA GLN A 218 -47.11 29.62 -13.78
C GLN A 218 -47.72 29.95 -15.16
N GLN A 219 -47.08 29.52 -16.25
CA GLN A 219 -47.59 29.76 -17.61
C GLN A 219 -48.93 29.05 -17.86
N ASP A 220 -49.06 27.78 -17.45
CA ASP A 220 -50.32 27.02 -17.57
C ASP A 220 -51.44 27.66 -16.72
N ALA A 221 -51.12 28.22 -15.55
CA ALA A 221 -52.08 28.94 -14.70
C ALA A 221 -52.51 30.30 -15.31
N GLU A 222 -51.58 31.10 -15.84
CA GLU A 222 -51.88 32.39 -16.46
C GLU A 222 -52.72 32.23 -17.74
N LEU A 223 -52.37 31.24 -18.58
CA LEU A 223 -53.08 30.94 -19.82
C LEU A 223 -54.52 30.48 -19.54
N LYS A 224 -54.71 29.67 -18.49
CA LYS A 224 -56.05 29.27 -18.02
C LYS A 224 -56.87 30.44 -17.48
N ALA A 225 -56.23 31.37 -16.74
CA ALA A 225 -56.90 32.58 -16.26
C ALA A 225 -57.34 33.50 -17.42
N LYS A 226 -56.50 33.66 -18.45
CA LYS A 226 -56.84 34.40 -19.67
C LYS A 226 -58.03 33.79 -20.41
N GLN A 227 -58.05 32.47 -20.62
CA GLN A 227 -59.17 31.77 -21.25
C GLN A 227 -60.50 31.94 -20.46
N GLU A 228 -60.44 31.93 -19.13
CA GLU A 228 -61.64 32.14 -18.31
C GLU A 228 -62.12 33.60 -18.34
N GLN A 229 -61.22 34.57 -18.53
CA GLN A 229 -61.57 35.97 -18.73
C GLN A 229 -62.18 36.22 -20.12
N GLU A 230 -61.55 35.74 -21.19
CA GLU A 230 -62.09 35.82 -22.56
C GLU A 230 -63.50 35.22 -22.66
N LYS A 231 -63.75 34.11 -21.95
CA LYS A 231 -65.09 33.51 -21.88
C LYS A 231 -66.11 34.42 -21.19
N LYS A 232 -65.75 35.06 -20.08
CA LYS A 232 -66.63 36.02 -19.37
C LYS A 232 -66.93 37.25 -20.23
N ASP A 233 -65.94 37.74 -20.95
CA ASP A 233 -66.10 38.90 -21.85
C ASP A 233 -66.96 38.54 -23.07
N ALA A 234 -66.85 37.32 -23.58
CA ALA A 234 -67.73 36.79 -24.63
C ALA A 234 -69.19 36.61 -24.14
N ASP A 235 -69.41 36.04 -22.95
CA ASP A 235 -70.74 35.91 -22.35
C ASP A 235 -71.38 37.29 -22.06
N LEU A 236 -70.57 38.29 -21.66
CA LEU A 236 -71.02 39.66 -21.44
C LEU A 236 -71.44 40.32 -22.76
N LYS A 237 -70.62 40.17 -23.82
CA LYS A 237 -70.93 40.69 -25.16
C LYS A 237 -72.17 40.03 -25.75
N ALA A 238 -72.33 38.72 -25.62
CA ALA A 238 -73.51 38.00 -26.10
C ALA A 238 -74.82 38.50 -25.44
N LYS A 239 -74.78 38.91 -24.17
CA LYS A 239 -75.91 39.57 -23.49
C LYS A 239 -76.18 40.97 -24.04
N GLN A 240 -75.13 41.78 -24.25
CA GLN A 240 -75.28 43.14 -24.81
C GLN A 240 -75.83 43.11 -26.23
N ASP A 241 -75.31 42.22 -27.09
CA ASP A 241 -75.79 42.03 -28.46
C ASP A 241 -77.26 41.56 -28.48
N ALA A 242 -77.69 40.72 -27.52
CA ALA A 242 -79.09 40.31 -27.39
C ALA A 242 -80.02 41.45 -26.93
N GLU A 243 -79.63 42.22 -25.91
CA GLU A 243 -80.42 43.38 -25.42
C GLU A 243 -80.53 44.48 -26.48
N LEU A 244 -79.45 44.70 -27.26
CA LEU A 244 -79.46 45.62 -28.40
C LEU A 244 -80.45 45.15 -29.47
N LYS A 245 -80.52 43.84 -29.72
CA LYS A 245 -81.43 43.25 -30.72
C LYS A 245 -82.89 43.34 -30.31
N GLU A 246 -83.21 43.14 -29.03
CA GLU A 246 -84.56 43.34 -28.49
C GLU A 246 -85.02 44.81 -28.59
N LYS A 247 -84.11 45.75 -28.32
CA LYS A 247 -84.34 47.19 -28.54
C LYS A 247 -84.53 47.53 -30.02
N GLN A 248 -83.73 46.93 -30.91
CA GLN A 248 -83.90 47.12 -32.36
C GLN A 248 -85.20 46.52 -32.89
N GLU A 249 -85.63 45.34 -32.44
CA GLU A 249 -86.90 44.73 -32.88
C GLU A 249 -88.14 45.49 -32.36
N THR A 250 -88.07 46.06 -31.16
CA THR A 250 -89.14 46.93 -30.63
C THR A 250 -89.19 48.28 -31.35
N GLU A 251 -88.04 48.87 -31.67
CA GLU A 251 -87.97 50.10 -32.49
C GLU A 251 -88.41 49.83 -33.95
N LEU A 252 -88.07 48.67 -34.55
CA LEU A 252 -88.51 48.32 -35.89
C LEU A 252 -90.03 48.16 -35.96
N LYS A 253 -90.66 47.52 -34.97
CA LYS A 253 -92.12 47.41 -34.90
C LYS A 253 -92.78 48.79 -34.80
N ALA A 254 -92.27 49.66 -33.92
CA ALA A 254 -92.77 51.03 -33.78
C ALA A 254 -92.62 51.87 -35.06
N LYS A 255 -91.57 51.66 -35.85
CA LYS A 255 -91.40 52.31 -37.18
C LYS A 255 -92.29 51.69 -38.24
N GLN A 256 -92.41 50.36 -38.29
CA GLN A 256 -93.26 49.66 -39.27
C GLN A 256 -94.76 49.94 -39.10
N GLU A 257 -95.23 50.30 -37.90
CA GLU A 257 -96.61 50.80 -37.71
C GLU A 257 -96.79 52.26 -38.17
N MET A 258 -95.73 53.08 -38.21
CA MET A 258 -95.79 54.46 -38.73
C MET A 258 -95.55 54.55 -40.24
N GLU A 259 -94.73 53.66 -40.81
CA GLU A 259 -94.19 53.75 -42.17
C GLU A 259 -95.01 52.92 -43.21
N GLN A 260 -96.19 52.39 -42.82
CA GLN A 260 -97.21 51.90 -43.76
C GLN A 260 -98.18 53.00 -44.24
N LYS A 261 -97.69 54.24 -44.31
CA LYS A 261 -98.28 55.34 -45.07
C LYS A 261 -97.24 55.91 -46.04
N GLU A 262 -97.73 56.31 -47.21
CA GLU A 262 -96.95 56.79 -48.37
C GLU A 262 -96.06 55.76 -49.09
N VAL A 263 -95.85 56.01 -50.39
CA VAL A 263 -95.67 55.00 -51.45
C VAL A 263 -95.06 55.68 -52.71
N LYS A 264 -94.28 54.92 -53.53
CA LYS A 264 -93.75 55.22 -54.91
C LYS A 264 -92.51 56.16 -55.02
N VAL A 265 -91.66 56.14 -56.07
CA VAL A 265 -91.15 55.08 -57.03
C VAL A 265 -90.08 55.65 -58.00
N VAL A 266 -89.06 54.86 -58.45
CA VAL A 266 -88.21 55.07 -59.69
C VAL A 266 -87.23 56.31 -59.63
N GLU A 267 -86.13 56.52 -60.40
CA GLU A 267 -85.60 56.01 -61.70
C GLU A 267 -84.11 55.53 -61.71
N GLU A 268 -83.30 55.82 -62.77
CA GLU A 268 -82.13 55.01 -63.23
C GLU A 268 -81.05 55.82 -64.02
N VAL A 269 -80.05 55.14 -64.63
CA VAL A 269 -79.04 55.52 -65.67
C VAL A 269 -77.89 56.50 -65.26
N LYS A 270 -76.57 56.29 -65.49
CA LYS A 270 -75.82 55.93 -66.75
C LYS A 270 -74.35 55.41 -66.54
N PRO A 271 -73.63 54.90 -67.59
CA PRO A 271 -72.29 54.27 -67.52
C PRO A 271 -71.20 54.92 -68.46
N THR A 272 -70.18 54.13 -68.93
CA THR A 272 -69.22 54.36 -70.06
C THR A 272 -67.94 55.19 -69.77
N GLN A 273 -66.68 54.91 -70.23
CA GLN A 273 -65.94 53.77 -70.88
C GLN A 273 -64.38 53.95 -70.67
N VAL A 274 -63.53 52.90 -70.52
CA VAL A 274 -62.63 52.16 -71.48
C VAL A 274 -61.44 52.93 -72.13
N GLU A 275 -60.21 52.38 -72.01
CA GLU A 275 -59.20 52.26 -73.13
C GLU A 275 -58.05 51.25 -72.85
N GLU A 276 -57.32 50.84 -73.91
CA GLU A 276 -56.16 49.89 -74.02
C GLU A 276 -55.23 50.43 -75.17
N PRO A 277 -54.11 49.82 -75.68
CA PRO A 277 -53.61 48.44 -75.56
C PRO A 277 -52.06 48.22 -75.40
N GLN A 278 -51.65 46.96 -75.10
CA GLN A 278 -50.51 46.13 -75.62
C GLN A 278 -49.07 46.70 -75.92
N PRO A 279 -48.04 45.83 -76.16
CA PRO A 279 -47.85 44.40 -75.86
C PRO A 279 -46.54 44.10 -75.05
N ALA A 280 -46.42 42.89 -74.47
CA ALA A 280 -45.15 42.37 -73.95
C ALA A 280 -45.05 40.83 -74.08
N MET A 281 -43.82 40.32 -74.11
CA MET A 281 -43.52 38.88 -74.22
C MET A 281 -43.97 38.09 -73.00
N ALA A 282 -44.19 36.78 -73.16
CA ALA A 282 -44.48 35.87 -72.06
C ALA A 282 -43.39 35.94 -70.98
N GLN A 283 -43.75 36.48 -69.81
CA GLN A 283 -42.85 36.53 -68.67
C GLN A 283 -42.72 35.11 -68.09
N GLU A 284 -41.57 34.46 -68.31
CA GLU A 284 -41.19 33.27 -67.53
C GLU A 284 -41.30 33.64 -66.05
N LYS A 285 -42.20 32.97 -65.31
CA LYS A 285 -42.44 33.28 -63.89
C LYS A 285 -41.18 32.94 -63.10
N GLN A 286 -40.44 33.95 -62.65
CA GLN A 286 -39.23 33.75 -61.85
C GLN A 286 -39.54 33.90 -60.36
N ILE A 287 -38.97 33.02 -59.55
CA ILE A 287 -39.04 33.08 -58.09
C ILE A 287 -37.62 33.09 -57.52
N LEU A 288 -37.37 33.94 -56.53
CA LEU A 288 -36.17 33.87 -55.71
C LEU A 288 -36.39 32.80 -54.63
N ILE A 289 -35.53 31.79 -54.59
CA ILE A 289 -35.41 30.93 -53.42
C ILE A 289 -34.19 31.44 -52.65
N ASP A 290 -34.45 31.99 -51.46
CA ASP A 290 -33.54 32.78 -50.62
C ASP A 290 -32.59 31.93 -49.75
N ARG A 291 -32.72 30.60 -49.84
CA ARG A 291 -32.02 29.60 -49.05
C ARG A 291 -31.60 28.42 -49.91
N THR A 292 -30.69 27.59 -49.40
CA THR A 292 -30.36 26.30 -50.03
C THR A 292 -31.60 25.42 -50.12
N PHE A 293 -31.83 24.80 -51.27
CA PHE A 293 -33.00 23.95 -51.54
C PHE A 293 -32.62 22.70 -52.34
N TYR A 294 -33.52 21.71 -52.30
CA TYR A 294 -33.32 20.42 -52.94
C TYR A 294 -34.24 20.30 -54.15
N THR A 295 -33.74 19.63 -55.19
CA THR A 295 -34.46 19.35 -56.42
C THR A 295 -34.64 17.85 -56.61
N TYR A 296 -35.74 17.46 -57.25
CA TYR A 296 -36.22 16.08 -57.34
C TYR A 296 -36.61 15.76 -58.80
N ASN A 297 -36.63 14.48 -59.16
CA ASN A 297 -37.03 14.06 -60.52
C ASN A 297 -38.55 14.05 -60.71
N GLU A 298 -39.30 13.81 -59.63
CA GLU A 298 -40.76 13.81 -59.58
C GLU A 298 -41.23 14.72 -58.43
N PRO A 299 -42.51 15.17 -58.40
CA PRO A 299 -43.06 15.94 -57.29
C PRO A 299 -43.38 15.05 -56.09
N SER A 300 -42.36 14.40 -55.54
CA SER A 300 -42.44 13.58 -54.34
C SER A 300 -41.10 13.52 -53.61
N LEU A 301 -41.15 13.64 -52.27
CA LEU A 301 -40.00 13.43 -51.38
C LEU A 301 -39.49 11.97 -51.39
N SER A 302 -40.28 11.04 -51.95
CA SER A 302 -39.88 9.64 -52.15
C SER A 302 -39.18 9.34 -53.48
N SER A 303 -39.07 10.33 -54.37
CA SER A 303 -38.38 10.17 -55.67
C SER A 303 -36.84 10.31 -55.61
N GLY A 304 -36.32 10.60 -54.42
CA GLY A 304 -34.89 10.84 -54.16
C GLY A 304 -34.43 12.24 -54.60
N ILE A 305 -33.38 12.73 -53.94
CA ILE A 305 -32.77 14.03 -54.28
C ILE A 305 -32.03 13.89 -55.62
N SER A 306 -32.39 14.72 -56.59
CA SER A 306 -31.63 14.90 -57.83
C SER A 306 -30.40 15.78 -57.61
N SER A 307 -30.56 16.94 -56.97
CA SER A 307 -29.46 17.90 -56.72
C SER A 307 -29.81 18.89 -55.61
N GLU A 308 -28.80 19.32 -54.86
CA GLU A 308 -28.87 20.43 -53.90
C GLU A 308 -28.40 21.73 -54.60
N LEU A 309 -29.10 22.84 -54.41
CA LEU A 309 -28.83 24.14 -55.03
C LEU A 309 -28.82 25.24 -53.96
N SER A 310 -27.86 26.16 -54.05
CA SER A 310 -27.80 27.36 -53.21
C SER A 310 -28.93 28.35 -53.53
N ALA A 311 -29.11 29.33 -52.65
CA ALA A 311 -30.05 30.44 -52.86
C ALA A 311 -29.84 31.10 -54.24
N GLN A 312 -30.88 31.14 -55.07
CA GLN A 312 -30.85 31.70 -56.43
C GLN A 312 -32.26 31.97 -56.97
N THR A 313 -32.36 32.79 -58.02
CA THR A 313 -33.58 32.95 -58.80
C THR A 313 -33.74 31.80 -59.80
N VAL A 314 -34.94 31.22 -59.91
CA VAL A 314 -35.26 30.11 -60.82
C VAL A 314 -36.50 30.41 -61.67
N THR A 315 -36.46 30.04 -62.95
CA THR A 315 -37.66 30.02 -63.81
C THR A 315 -38.57 28.87 -63.41
N VAL A 316 -39.84 29.18 -63.16
CA VAL A 316 -40.94 28.24 -62.93
C VAL A 316 -41.59 27.84 -64.25
N LEU A 317 -41.93 26.55 -64.35
CA LEU A 317 -42.55 25.91 -65.52
C LEU A 317 -43.94 25.34 -65.20
N GLU A 318 -44.17 24.88 -63.97
CA GLU A 318 -45.44 24.34 -63.47
C GLU A 318 -45.53 24.62 -61.97
N GLU A 319 -46.70 25.02 -61.46
CA GLU A 319 -46.96 25.12 -60.01
C GLU A 319 -48.17 24.26 -59.67
N ARG A 320 -48.10 23.54 -58.56
CA ARG A 320 -49.17 22.65 -58.08
C ARG A 320 -49.78 23.17 -56.78
N PRO A 321 -51.10 22.98 -56.56
CA PRO A 321 -51.78 23.40 -55.32
C PRO A 321 -51.25 22.73 -54.04
N ASP A 322 -50.51 21.63 -54.17
CA ASP A 322 -49.84 20.92 -53.06
C ASP A 322 -48.51 21.58 -52.61
N GLY A 323 -48.03 22.59 -53.34
CA GLY A 323 -46.79 23.33 -53.05
C GLY A 323 -45.57 22.86 -53.85
N TRP A 324 -45.70 21.86 -54.72
CA TRP A 324 -44.65 21.47 -55.66
C TRP A 324 -44.55 22.41 -56.85
N VAL A 325 -43.33 22.74 -57.24
CA VAL A 325 -43.02 23.65 -58.33
C VAL A 325 -41.97 23.03 -59.25
N LYS A 326 -42.27 22.95 -60.54
CA LYS A 326 -41.33 22.51 -61.57
C LYS A 326 -40.51 23.72 -62.01
N ILE A 327 -39.20 23.60 -61.94
CA ILE A 327 -38.24 24.66 -62.26
C ILE A 327 -37.26 24.22 -63.35
N LYS A 328 -36.78 25.19 -64.11
CA LYS A 328 -35.77 25.00 -65.15
C LYS A 328 -34.38 25.02 -64.51
N THR A 329 -33.59 23.96 -64.67
CA THR A 329 -32.21 23.87 -64.14
C THR A 329 -31.20 23.52 -65.23
N SER A 330 -29.91 23.69 -64.94
CA SER A 330 -28.82 23.22 -65.83
C SER A 330 -28.78 21.70 -66.01
N LEU A 331 -29.51 20.95 -65.18
CA LEU A 331 -29.64 19.49 -65.22
C LEU A 331 -31.02 19.05 -65.75
N GLY A 332 -31.67 19.93 -66.53
CA GLY A 332 -33.02 19.76 -67.06
C GLY A 332 -34.11 20.32 -66.14
N ASP A 333 -35.37 20.07 -66.47
CA ASP A 333 -36.49 20.41 -65.60
C ASP A 333 -36.47 19.54 -64.33
N LYS A 334 -36.66 20.16 -63.17
CA LYS A 334 -36.69 19.47 -61.87
C LYS A 334 -37.81 19.99 -60.99
N TRP A 335 -38.22 19.19 -60.01
CA TRP A 335 -39.22 19.58 -59.01
C TRP A 335 -38.55 20.15 -57.76
N THR A 336 -39.18 21.12 -57.10
CA THR A 336 -38.80 21.64 -55.77
C THR A 336 -40.06 21.93 -54.95
N LEU A 337 -39.94 21.91 -53.62
CA LEU A 337 -41.05 22.11 -52.68
C LEU A 337 -40.84 23.45 -51.96
N LEU A 338 -41.64 24.47 -52.29
CA LEU A 338 -41.41 25.83 -51.76
C LEU A 338 -41.66 25.94 -50.26
N LYS A 339 -42.66 25.21 -49.76
CA LYS A 339 -43.02 25.14 -48.34
C LYS A 339 -42.57 23.80 -47.77
N GLU A 340 -41.43 23.83 -47.08
CA GLU A 340 -40.82 22.65 -46.45
C GLU A 340 -41.81 21.86 -45.57
N LYS A 341 -41.88 20.55 -45.82
CA LYS A 341 -42.54 19.62 -44.90
C LYS A 341 -41.78 19.58 -43.58
N LYS A 342 -42.49 19.69 -42.47
CA LYS A 342 -41.91 19.67 -41.11
C LYS A 342 -42.31 18.39 -40.38
N LEU A 343 -41.36 17.78 -39.67
CA LEU A 343 -41.53 16.57 -38.86
C LEU A 343 -41.33 16.91 -37.37
N PRO A 344 -42.39 16.94 -36.55
CA PRO A 344 -42.27 17.18 -35.11
C PRO A 344 -41.83 15.91 -34.38
N MET A 345 -40.57 15.85 -33.94
CA MET A 345 -40.09 14.79 -33.04
C MET A 345 -40.47 15.17 -31.61
N THR A 346 -41.57 14.60 -31.11
CA THR A 346 -42.12 14.88 -29.76
C THR A 346 -41.38 14.14 -28.64
N GLN A 347 -40.53 13.18 -29.00
CA GLN A 347 -39.65 12.45 -28.10
C GLN A 347 -38.19 12.58 -28.56
N TYR A 348 -37.29 12.14 -27.69
CA TYR A 348 -35.86 11.98 -27.97
C TYR A 348 -35.64 11.06 -29.18
N PHE A 349 -34.66 11.35 -30.03
CA PHE A 349 -34.43 10.57 -31.24
C PHE A 349 -32.96 10.54 -31.67
N PHE A 350 -32.68 9.58 -32.55
CA PHE A 350 -31.37 9.35 -33.14
C PHE A 350 -31.35 9.70 -34.61
N THR A 351 -30.20 10.17 -35.07
CA THR A 351 -29.89 10.32 -36.48
C THR A 351 -28.76 9.39 -36.92
N TYR A 352 -28.72 9.09 -38.21
CA TYR A 352 -27.86 8.10 -38.84
C TYR A 352 -27.24 8.72 -40.10
N ASN A 353 -26.05 8.25 -40.49
CA ASN A 353 -25.38 8.74 -41.70
C ASN A 353 -25.96 8.10 -42.98
N GLU A 354 -26.51 6.89 -42.86
CA GLU A 354 -27.17 6.14 -43.93
C GLU A 354 -28.57 5.69 -43.46
N PRO A 355 -29.49 5.30 -44.35
CA PRO A 355 -30.80 4.77 -43.97
C PRO A 355 -30.71 3.30 -43.52
N SER A 356 -29.95 3.03 -42.45
CA SER A 356 -29.86 1.72 -41.81
C SER A 356 -29.52 1.83 -40.33
N LEU A 357 -30.16 1.01 -39.48
CA LEU A 357 -29.80 0.85 -38.07
C LEU A 357 -28.41 0.23 -37.88
N SER A 358 -27.83 -0.34 -38.96
CA SER A 358 -26.46 -0.87 -38.98
C SER A 358 -25.38 0.15 -39.34
N SER A 359 -25.73 1.39 -39.71
CA SER A 359 -24.72 2.43 -40.02
C SER A 359 -24.08 3.04 -38.77
N GLY A 360 -24.54 2.65 -37.59
CA GLY A 360 -24.25 3.32 -36.33
C GLY A 360 -25.06 4.61 -36.16
N ILE A 361 -25.32 4.99 -34.91
CA ILE A 361 -25.90 6.29 -34.57
C ILE A 361 -24.87 7.39 -34.85
N ALA A 362 -25.25 8.36 -35.67
CA ALA A 362 -24.42 9.50 -36.06
C ALA A 362 -24.51 10.66 -35.05
N SER A 363 -25.72 10.95 -34.54
CA SER A 363 -25.97 11.97 -33.52
C SER A 363 -27.30 11.72 -32.79
N GLU A 364 -27.47 12.35 -31.65
CA GLU A 364 -28.50 12.07 -30.64
C GLU A 364 -29.16 13.40 -30.22
N TYR A 365 -30.49 13.48 -30.23
CA TYR A 365 -31.21 14.76 -30.22
C TYR A 365 -32.41 14.78 -29.25
N LEU A 366 -32.56 15.93 -28.57
CA LEU A 366 -33.75 16.30 -27.82
C LEU A 366 -34.97 16.51 -28.76
N PRO A 367 -36.21 16.46 -28.23
CA PRO A 367 -37.43 16.76 -29.00
C PRO A 367 -37.36 18.10 -29.75
N GLN A 368 -37.57 18.08 -31.07
CA GLN A 368 -37.56 19.28 -31.92
C GLN A 368 -38.30 19.03 -33.25
N THR A 369 -38.67 20.10 -33.94
CA THR A 369 -39.28 20.03 -35.28
C THR A 369 -38.24 20.17 -36.37
N LEU A 370 -38.13 19.16 -37.23
CA LEU A 370 -37.14 19.07 -38.30
C LEU A 370 -37.71 19.44 -39.67
N THR A 371 -36.87 19.92 -40.59
CA THR A 371 -37.19 19.96 -42.02
C THR A 371 -37.01 18.58 -42.62
N VAL A 372 -38.01 18.07 -43.33
CA VAL A 372 -37.92 16.85 -44.13
C VAL A 372 -37.34 17.16 -45.50
N ILE A 373 -36.40 16.32 -45.95
CA ILE A 373 -35.70 16.40 -47.23
C ILE A 373 -36.05 15.17 -48.11
N GLU A 374 -36.20 13.98 -47.53
CA GLU A 374 -36.42 12.74 -48.28
C GLU A 374 -37.30 11.80 -47.45
N GLU A 375 -38.27 11.10 -48.05
CA GLU A 375 -39.17 10.19 -47.34
C GLU A 375 -39.24 8.84 -48.04
N ARG A 376 -38.78 7.77 -47.37
CA ARG A 376 -38.79 6.42 -47.91
C ARG A 376 -39.91 5.58 -47.28
N ASN A 377 -40.51 4.73 -48.10
CA ASN A 377 -41.61 3.83 -47.69
C ASN A 377 -41.19 2.76 -46.66
N ASP A 378 -39.89 2.60 -46.42
CA ASP A 378 -39.29 1.69 -45.44
C ASP A 378 -39.15 2.32 -44.03
N GLY A 379 -39.66 3.53 -43.81
CA GLY A 379 -39.64 4.21 -42.51
C GLY A 379 -38.43 5.13 -42.30
N TRP A 380 -37.56 5.30 -43.30
CA TRP A 380 -36.44 6.21 -43.25
C TRP A 380 -36.79 7.59 -43.81
N VAL A 381 -36.58 8.62 -42.99
CA VAL A 381 -36.81 10.03 -43.34
C VAL A 381 -35.49 10.78 -43.26
N ARG A 382 -35.07 11.42 -44.34
CA ARG A 382 -33.90 12.30 -44.36
C ARG A 382 -34.33 13.69 -43.95
N VAL A 383 -33.55 14.30 -43.07
CA VAL A 383 -33.89 15.54 -42.38
C VAL A 383 -32.71 16.51 -42.36
N GLY A 384 -33.03 17.80 -42.38
CA GLY A 384 -32.04 18.86 -42.18
C GLY A 384 -31.66 18.97 -40.70
N THR A 385 -30.36 18.87 -40.41
CA THR A 385 -29.79 19.12 -39.07
C THR A 385 -28.70 20.17 -39.15
N HIS A 386 -28.25 20.70 -38.00
CA HIS A 386 -27.09 21.60 -37.97
C HIS A 386 -25.75 20.92 -38.35
N LEU A 387 -25.73 19.58 -38.46
CA LEU A 387 -24.62 18.77 -38.97
C LEU A 387 -24.86 18.30 -40.43
N GLY A 388 -25.68 19.05 -41.17
CA GLY A 388 -26.12 18.73 -42.54
C GLY A 388 -27.26 17.70 -42.59
N PRO A 389 -27.58 17.17 -43.79
CA PRO A 389 -28.62 16.16 -43.97
C PRO A 389 -28.26 14.84 -43.26
N LYS A 390 -29.15 14.34 -42.41
CA LYS A 390 -29.04 13.03 -41.74
C LYS A 390 -30.30 12.21 -41.94
N TRP A 391 -30.24 10.92 -41.67
CA TRP A 391 -31.40 10.02 -41.68
C TRP A 391 -31.97 9.85 -40.27
N VAL A 392 -33.29 9.69 -40.16
CA VAL A 392 -34.04 9.34 -38.95
C VAL A 392 -34.95 8.17 -39.29
N PHE A 393 -35.03 7.18 -38.40
CA PHE A 393 -36.00 6.08 -38.51
C PHE A 393 -37.26 6.45 -37.72
N THR A 394 -38.41 6.53 -38.38
CA THR A 394 -39.68 6.98 -37.79
C THR A 394 -40.62 5.85 -37.39
N GLN A 395 -40.30 4.61 -37.76
CA GLN A 395 -41.01 3.41 -37.32
C GLN A 395 -40.32 2.80 -36.09
N GLU A 396 -41.04 2.09 -35.23
CA GLU A 396 -40.42 1.36 -34.13
C GLU A 396 -40.02 -0.06 -34.56
N LYS A 397 -38.72 -0.36 -34.61
CA LYS A 397 -38.25 -1.75 -34.70
C LYS A 397 -38.28 -2.38 -33.30
N LYS A 398 -38.88 -3.58 -33.20
CA LYS A 398 -39.05 -4.31 -31.94
C LYS A 398 -38.22 -5.61 -31.94
N LEU A 399 -37.55 -5.89 -30.82
CA LEU A 399 -36.78 -7.11 -30.57
C LEU A 399 -37.43 -7.91 -29.41
N PRO A 400 -38.06 -9.07 -29.68
CA PRO A 400 -38.63 -9.92 -28.64
C PRO A 400 -37.54 -10.81 -28.00
N MET A 401 -37.18 -10.52 -26.75
CA MET A 401 -36.28 -11.36 -25.95
C MET A 401 -37.11 -12.46 -25.26
N SER A 402 -37.05 -13.69 -25.78
CA SER A 402 -37.85 -14.84 -25.31
C SER A 402 -37.28 -15.58 -24.10
N ARG A 403 -36.17 -15.10 -23.54
CA ARG A 403 -35.47 -15.63 -22.36
C ARG A 403 -35.03 -14.48 -21.47
N ASN A 404 -34.64 -14.81 -20.23
CA ASN A 404 -33.97 -13.85 -19.36
C ASN A 404 -32.64 -13.42 -20.01
N PHE A 405 -32.28 -12.14 -19.89
CA PHE A 405 -31.10 -11.58 -20.56
C PHE A 405 -30.43 -10.48 -19.73
N PHE A 406 -29.20 -10.17 -20.10
CA PHE A 406 -28.41 -9.08 -19.53
C PHE A 406 -28.32 -7.92 -20.52
N THR A 407 -28.34 -6.70 -19.99
CA THR A 407 -27.93 -5.50 -20.74
C THR A 407 -26.53 -5.08 -20.30
N TYR A 408 -25.83 -4.36 -21.18
CA TYR A 408 -24.43 -3.98 -21.03
C TYR A 408 -24.26 -2.48 -21.31
N ASN A 409 -23.22 -1.87 -20.74
CA ASN A 409 -22.97 -0.43 -20.93
C ASN A 409 -22.43 -0.10 -22.33
N GLY A 410 -21.72 -1.04 -22.94
CA GLY A 410 -21.21 -0.96 -24.31
C GLY A 410 -21.45 -2.25 -25.11
N PRO A 411 -21.12 -2.26 -26.42
CA PRO A 411 -21.23 -3.42 -27.29
C PRO A 411 -20.06 -4.41 -27.05
N SER A 412 -19.92 -4.88 -25.80
CA SER A 412 -18.93 -5.88 -25.41
C SER A 412 -19.31 -6.52 -24.06
N LEU A 413 -19.04 -7.82 -23.91
CA LEU A 413 -19.15 -8.55 -22.63
C LEU A 413 -18.12 -8.06 -21.59
N SER A 414 -17.12 -7.28 -22.01
CA SER A 414 -16.15 -6.60 -21.13
C SER A 414 -16.56 -5.18 -20.71
N SER A 415 -17.68 -4.65 -21.20
CA SER A 415 -18.16 -3.28 -20.85
C SER A 415 -18.89 -3.19 -19.51
N GLY A 416 -18.98 -4.31 -18.78
CA GLY A 416 -19.76 -4.44 -17.55
C GLY A 416 -21.26 -4.63 -17.83
N ILE A 417 -21.87 -5.48 -17.00
CA ILE A 417 -23.32 -5.70 -16.97
C ILE A 417 -23.98 -4.43 -16.41
N ALA A 418 -24.98 -3.90 -17.11
CA ALA A 418 -25.78 -2.76 -16.68
C ALA A 418 -26.99 -3.19 -15.85
N SER A 419 -27.72 -4.23 -16.28
CA SER A 419 -28.84 -4.82 -15.54
C SER A 419 -29.22 -6.20 -16.10
N TYR A 420 -30.15 -6.88 -15.42
CA TYR A 420 -30.71 -8.18 -15.75
C TYR A 420 -32.24 -8.08 -15.89
N TYR A 421 -32.79 -8.74 -16.91
CA TYR A 421 -34.19 -8.64 -17.29
C TYR A 421 -34.81 -10.02 -17.51
N LEU A 422 -36.11 -10.10 -17.20
CA LEU A 422 -37.01 -11.19 -17.60
C LEU A 422 -37.40 -11.03 -19.09
N PRO A 423 -38.06 -12.04 -19.73
CA PRO A 423 -38.39 -12.00 -21.14
C PRO A 423 -39.34 -10.83 -21.45
N GLN A 424 -38.98 -9.99 -22.42
CA GLN A 424 -39.74 -8.80 -22.82
C GLN A 424 -39.37 -8.33 -24.24
N THR A 425 -40.19 -7.47 -24.82
CA THR A 425 -39.95 -6.86 -26.14
C THR A 425 -39.36 -5.46 -25.99
N LEU A 426 -38.25 -5.20 -26.67
CA LEU A 426 -37.48 -3.95 -26.60
C LEU A 426 -37.61 -3.13 -27.89
N THR A 427 -37.53 -1.80 -27.83
CA THR A 427 -37.29 -0.95 -29.01
C THR A 427 -35.81 -0.95 -29.37
N VAL A 428 -35.51 -1.10 -30.67
CA VAL A 428 -34.16 -1.18 -31.25
C VAL A 428 -33.74 0.16 -31.84
N TYR A 429 -32.48 0.56 -31.61
CA TYR A 429 -31.89 1.82 -32.09
C TYR A 429 -30.55 1.66 -32.82
N GLU A 430 -29.85 0.53 -32.71
CA GLU A 430 -28.63 0.24 -33.49
C GLU A 430 -28.48 -1.27 -33.61
N GLU A 431 -28.04 -1.79 -34.76
CA GLU A 431 -27.86 -3.24 -35.02
C GLU A 431 -26.52 -3.50 -35.70
N ARG A 432 -25.54 -4.00 -34.94
CA ARG A 432 -24.17 -4.20 -35.43
C ARG A 432 -24.00 -5.57 -36.08
N ALA A 433 -23.09 -5.64 -37.05
CA ALA A 433 -22.76 -6.87 -37.78
C ALA A 433 -22.10 -7.96 -36.92
N ASP A 434 -21.59 -7.61 -35.73
CA ASP A 434 -21.10 -8.52 -34.70
C ASP A 434 -22.22 -9.12 -33.81
N GLY A 435 -23.47 -8.70 -34.02
CA GLY A 435 -24.65 -9.15 -33.29
C GLY A 435 -25.08 -8.26 -32.12
N TRP A 436 -24.35 -7.19 -31.81
CA TRP A 436 -24.73 -6.26 -30.73
C TRP A 436 -25.88 -5.32 -31.14
N VAL A 437 -26.90 -5.23 -30.29
CA VAL A 437 -28.08 -4.40 -30.53
C VAL A 437 -28.22 -3.34 -29.43
N LYS A 438 -28.33 -2.05 -29.80
CA LYS A 438 -28.62 -0.96 -28.87
C LYS A 438 -30.13 -0.85 -28.70
N VAL A 439 -30.59 -0.84 -27.45
CA VAL A 439 -32.00 -0.96 -27.06
C VAL A 439 -32.38 0.04 -25.98
N GLY A 440 -33.67 0.41 -25.96
CA GLY A 440 -34.27 1.24 -24.91
C GLY A 440 -34.55 0.44 -23.65
N THR A 441 -34.21 0.98 -22.48
CA THR A 441 -34.47 0.39 -21.17
C THR A 441 -34.85 1.49 -20.16
N HIS A 442 -35.31 1.12 -18.96
CA HIS A 442 -35.53 2.09 -17.87
C HIS A 442 -34.23 2.75 -17.36
N LEU A 443 -33.05 2.20 -17.69
CA LEU A 443 -31.73 2.80 -17.44
C LEU A 443 -31.23 3.58 -18.67
N GLY A 444 -32.17 4.11 -19.48
CA GLY A 444 -31.88 4.70 -20.78
C GLY A 444 -31.38 3.67 -21.79
N HIS A 445 -30.62 4.12 -22.79
CA HIS A 445 -30.08 3.24 -23.82
C HIS A 445 -28.98 2.32 -23.28
N LYS A 446 -29.05 1.03 -23.62
CA LYS A 446 -28.07 -0.01 -23.27
C LYS A 446 -27.92 -1.02 -24.41
N TRP A 447 -26.94 -1.91 -24.30
CA TRP A 447 -26.63 -2.92 -25.30
C TRP A 447 -27.12 -4.29 -24.88
N VAL A 448 -27.59 -5.10 -25.84
CA VAL A 448 -27.87 -6.53 -25.67
C VAL A 448 -27.19 -7.33 -26.77
N LEU A 449 -26.84 -8.58 -26.44
CA LEU A 449 -26.40 -9.58 -27.40
C LEU A 449 -27.52 -10.63 -27.49
N PRO A 450 -28.37 -10.63 -28.54
CA PRO A 450 -29.57 -11.50 -28.58
C PRO A 450 -29.25 -12.99 -28.63
N ASN A 451 -28.08 -13.35 -29.17
CA ASN A 451 -27.58 -14.72 -29.24
C ASN A 451 -26.46 -14.90 -28.19
N GLU A 452 -26.70 -15.77 -27.20
CA GLU A 452 -25.72 -16.16 -26.17
C GLU A 452 -24.35 -16.51 -26.80
N LYS A 453 -23.27 -15.76 -26.50
CA LYS A 453 -21.91 -16.18 -26.86
C LYS A 453 -21.57 -17.48 -26.11
N LYS A 454 -21.05 -18.47 -26.83
CA LYS A 454 -20.69 -19.79 -26.26
C LYS A 454 -19.26 -20.16 -26.54
N ILE A 455 -18.61 -20.74 -25.53
CA ILE A 455 -17.25 -21.27 -25.59
C ILE A 455 -17.34 -22.76 -25.26
N TYR A 456 -16.61 -23.61 -25.97
CA TYR A 456 -16.61 -25.05 -25.73
C TYR A 456 -15.41 -25.47 -24.88
N MET A 457 -15.65 -25.87 -23.64
CA MET A 457 -14.61 -26.39 -22.75
C MET A 457 -14.37 -27.86 -23.09
N ASN A 458 -13.18 -28.18 -23.61
CA ASN A 458 -12.81 -29.52 -24.09
C ASN A 458 -12.21 -30.45 -23.00
N LYS A 459 -12.08 -29.95 -21.77
CA LYS A 459 -11.63 -30.67 -20.56
C LYS A 459 -12.60 -30.35 -19.42
N ASN A 460 -12.48 -31.06 -18.29
CA ASN A 460 -13.02 -30.58 -17.03
C ASN A 460 -12.37 -29.24 -16.65
N PHE A 461 -13.13 -28.38 -15.97
CA PHE A 461 -12.68 -27.05 -15.54
C PHE A 461 -13.26 -26.70 -14.17
N TYR A 462 -12.54 -25.86 -13.43
CA TYR A 462 -12.98 -25.39 -12.12
C TYR A 462 -13.74 -24.06 -12.21
N ILE A 463 -14.73 -23.91 -11.34
CA ILE A 463 -15.53 -22.69 -11.19
C ILE A 463 -15.26 -22.04 -9.83
N TYR A 464 -15.28 -20.72 -9.81
CA TYR A 464 -14.79 -19.87 -8.71
C TYR A 464 -15.88 -18.88 -8.28
N ASN A 465 -15.80 -18.41 -7.03
CA ASN A 465 -16.76 -17.44 -6.51
C ASN A 465 -16.55 -16.04 -7.11
N ASP A 466 -15.29 -15.64 -7.25
CA ASP A 466 -14.86 -14.38 -7.87
C ASP A 466 -13.87 -14.65 -9.01
N ALA A 467 -13.54 -13.60 -9.77
CA ALA A 467 -12.50 -13.62 -10.80
C ALA A 467 -11.07 -13.64 -10.18
N SER A 468 -10.79 -14.64 -9.35
CA SER A 468 -9.50 -14.83 -8.68
C SER A 468 -9.32 -16.27 -8.19
N LEU A 469 -8.11 -16.82 -8.38
CA LEU A 469 -7.71 -18.13 -7.85
C LEU A 469 -7.65 -18.14 -6.30
N SER A 470 -7.63 -16.97 -5.65
CA SER A 470 -7.72 -16.85 -4.20
C SER A 470 -9.15 -16.86 -3.65
N SER A 471 -10.19 -16.90 -4.51
CA SER A 471 -11.60 -17.00 -4.08
C SER A 471 -12.05 -18.44 -3.75
N GLY A 472 -11.14 -19.41 -3.90
CA GLY A 472 -11.38 -20.83 -3.69
C GLY A 472 -12.14 -21.49 -4.85
N ILE A 473 -11.90 -22.79 -5.03
CA ILE A 473 -12.67 -23.60 -5.98
C ILE A 473 -14.08 -23.82 -5.42
N ALA A 474 -15.09 -23.25 -6.10
CA ALA A 474 -16.50 -23.40 -5.76
C ALA A 474 -17.11 -24.71 -6.32
N GLY A 475 -16.48 -25.33 -7.32
CA GLY A 475 -16.89 -26.60 -7.90
C GLY A 475 -16.05 -27.01 -9.12
N GLU A 476 -16.31 -28.21 -9.63
CA GLU A 476 -15.75 -28.72 -10.90
C GLU A 476 -16.90 -28.96 -11.89
N CYS A 477 -16.66 -28.63 -13.16
CA CYS A 477 -17.56 -28.87 -14.28
C CYS A 477 -16.89 -29.80 -15.30
N GLY A 478 -17.64 -30.76 -15.83
CA GLY A 478 -17.19 -31.58 -16.97
C GLY A 478 -17.12 -30.79 -18.28
N ALA A 479 -16.39 -31.31 -19.27
CA ALA A 479 -16.27 -30.74 -20.61
C ALA A 479 -17.65 -30.48 -21.26
N GLN A 480 -17.96 -29.22 -21.57
CA GLN A 480 -19.27 -28.77 -22.08
C GLN A 480 -19.21 -27.38 -22.72
N PRO A 481 -20.19 -26.99 -23.56
CA PRO A 481 -20.37 -25.61 -23.98
C PRO A 481 -20.88 -24.73 -22.82
N ILE A 482 -20.15 -23.67 -22.49
CA ILE A 482 -20.53 -22.67 -21.49
C ILE A 482 -21.11 -21.41 -22.16
N GLY A 483 -22.15 -20.85 -21.56
CA GLY A 483 -22.72 -19.55 -21.93
C GLY A 483 -21.98 -18.41 -21.24
N VAL A 484 -21.44 -17.48 -22.01
CA VAL A 484 -20.62 -16.36 -21.55
C VAL A 484 -21.51 -15.17 -21.17
N ILE A 485 -21.37 -14.67 -19.93
CA ILE A 485 -22.14 -13.54 -19.39
C ILE A 485 -21.27 -12.28 -19.24
N GLU A 486 -19.99 -12.41 -18.91
CA GLU A 486 -19.06 -11.29 -18.73
C GLU A 486 -17.66 -11.79 -19.10
N GLU A 487 -16.85 -10.95 -19.75
CA GLU A 487 -15.48 -11.31 -20.16
C GLU A 487 -14.49 -10.24 -19.68
N ARG A 488 -13.40 -10.66 -19.04
CA ARG A 488 -12.36 -9.74 -18.54
C ARG A 488 -11.06 -9.86 -19.36
N PRO A 489 -10.28 -8.77 -19.51
CA PRO A 489 -9.02 -8.78 -20.26
C PRO A 489 -7.95 -9.74 -19.72
N ASP A 490 -8.06 -10.15 -18.45
CA ASP A 490 -7.18 -11.10 -17.77
C ASP A 490 -7.52 -12.59 -18.06
N GLY A 491 -8.56 -12.86 -18.86
CA GLY A 491 -9.01 -14.20 -19.22
C GLY A 491 -10.07 -14.79 -18.28
N TRP A 492 -10.58 -14.04 -17.31
CA TRP A 492 -11.71 -14.46 -16.49
C TRP A 492 -13.04 -14.25 -17.21
N VAL A 493 -13.88 -15.28 -17.19
CA VAL A 493 -15.21 -15.31 -17.80
C VAL A 493 -16.26 -15.68 -16.77
N LYS A 494 -17.37 -14.94 -16.75
CA LYS A 494 -18.53 -15.20 -15.89
C LYS A 494 -19.53 -16.08 -16.63
N ILE A 495 -20.04 -17.11 -15.96
CA ILE A 495 -20.97 -18.09 -16.51
C ILE A 495 -22.13 -18.37 -15.56
N GLY A 496 -23.26 -18.84 -16.12
CA GLY A 496 -24.38 -19.37 -15.34
C GLY A 496 -24.13 -20.84 -14.97
N THR A 497 -24.31 -21.20 -13.70
CA THR A 497 -24.16 -22.57 -13.19
C THR A 497 -25.33 -22.93 -12.27
N TRP A 498 -25.42 -24.19 -11.84
CA TRP A 498 -26.37 -24.62 -10.80
C TRP A 498 -26.09 -23.99 -9.42
N LEU A 499 -24.90 -23.41 -9.22
CA LEU A 499 -24.53 -22.61 -8.05
C LEU A 499 -24.75 -21.10 -8.29
N GLY A 500 -25.62 -20.73 -9.24
CA GLY A 500 -25.81 -19.36 -9.72
C GLY A 500 -24.63 -18.89 -10.59
N HIS A 501 -24.40 -17.58 -10.64
CA HIS A 501 -23.27 -17.03 -11.37
C HIS A 501 -21.94 -17.41 -10.70
N LYS A 502 -20.98 -17.82 -11.53
CA LYS A 502 -19.61 -18.19 -11.13
C LYS A 502 -18.62 -17.76 -12.20
N TRP A 503 -17.35 -17.75 -11.83
CA TRP A 503 -16.24 -17.39 -12.71
C TRP A 503 -15.46 -18.64 -13.15
N VAL A 504 -14.94 -18.63 -14.37
CA VAL A 504 -13.99 -19.59 -14.91
C VAL A 504 -12.83 -18.82 -15.55
N HIS A 505 -11.60 -19.31 -15.37
CA HIS A 505 -10.43 -18.72 -16.01
C HIS A 505 -10.08 -19.55 -17.25
N LEU A 506 -10.02 -18.92 -18.42
CA LEU A 506 -9.79 -19.64 -19.69
C LEU A 506 -8.33 -20.01 -19.94
N ASN A 507 -7.39 -19.35 -19.24
CA ASN A 507 -5.95 -19.44 -19.49
C ASN A 507 -5.25 -20.07 -18.28
N GLU A 508 -5.02 -21.40 -18.29
CA GLU A 508 -4.33 -22.13 -17.21
C GLU A 508 -3.08 -21.38 -16.67
N LYS A 509 -3.13 -20.88 -15.43
CA LYS A 509 -2.00 -20.18 -14.81
C LYS A 509 -0.86 -21.17 -14.56
N GLN A 510 0.26 -21.00 -15.25
CA GLN A 510 1.44 -21.86 -15.07
C GLN A 510 2.51 -21.17 -14.23
N VAL A 511 3.16 -21.93 -13.35
CA VAL A 511 4.29 -21.49 -12.51
C VAL A 511 5.46 -22.47 -12.68
N PRO A 512 6.66 -22.00 -13.07
CA PRO A 512 7.85 -22.85 -13.10
C PRO A 512 8.41 -23.02 -11.67
N ILE A 513 8.60 -24.27 -11.23
CA ILE A 513 9.32 -24.58 -9.99
C ILE A 513 10.66 -25.22 -10.38
N SER A 514 11.75 -24.51 -10.15
CA SER A 514 13.10 -24.80 -10.68
C SER A 514 13.88 -25.88 -9.91
N LYS A 515 13.29 -26.45 -8.87
CA LYS A 515 13.87 -27.48 -7.99
C LYS A 515 12.79 -28.47 -7.56
N ASP A 516 13.22 -29.59 -7.02
CA ASP A 516 12.34 -30.63 -6.47
C ASP A 516 11.52 -30.07 -5.29
N PHE A 517 10.20 -30.30 -5.30
CA PHE A 517 9.27 -29.69 -4.36
C PHE A 517 8.33 -30.70 -3.71
N LYS A 518 7.86 -30.36 -2.50
CA LYS A 518 6.97 -31.19 -1.68
C LYS A 518 5.53 -30.72 -1.80
N THR A 519 4.59 -31.66 -1.79
CA THR A 519 3.16 -31.39 -1.77
C THR A 519 2.49 -31.88 -0.50
N TYR A 520 1.37 -31.24 -0.17
CA TYR A 520 0.67 -31.37 1.10
C TYR A 520 -0.86 -31.40 0.89
N ASP A 521 -1.58 -31.94 1.88
CA ASP A 521 -3.05 -32.06 1.83
C ASP A 521 -3.82 -30.73 2.01
N ARG A 522 -3.16 -29.70 2.53
CA ARG A 522 -3.74 -28.38 2.84
C ARG A 522 -2.67 -27.26 2.75
N PRO A 523 -3.05 -25.99 2.60
CA PRO A 523 -2.11 -24.86 2.54
C PRO A 523 -1.60 -24.48 3.93
N SER A 524 -0.80 -25.35 4.54
CA SER A 524 -0.28 -25.14 5.89
C SER A 524 1.01 -25.89 6.13
N THR A 525 1.92 -25.28 6.90
CA THR A 525 3.11 -25.95 7.44
C THR A 525 2.80 -27.12 8.40
N ASN A 526 1.52 -27.31 8.76
CA ASN A 526 1.02 -28.45 9.52
C ASN A 526 0.16 -29.39 8.64
N GLY A 527 0.24 -29.25 7.31
CA GLY A 527 -0.38 -30.18 6.36
C GLY A 527 0.32 -31.52 6.35
N ASN A 528 -0.42 -32.58 6.04
CA ASN A 528 0.18 -33.89 5.83
C ASN A 528 0.96 -33.87 4.53
N TYR A 529 2.25 -34.23 4.59
CA TYR A 529 3.05 -34.47 3.40
C TYR A 529 2.42 -35.59 2.55
N LEU A 530 2.30 -35.35 1.25
CA LEU A 530 1.78 -36.31 0.28
C LEU A 530 2.90 -36.91 -0.56
N MET A 531 3.70 -36.06 -1.21
CA MET A 531 4.67 -36.51 -2.22
C MET A 531 5.77 -35.47 -2.45
N THR A 532 6.85 -35.89 -3.12
CA THR A 532 7.87 -35.01 -3.69
C THR A 532 7.88 -35.19 -5.20
N TYR A 533 7.93 -34.10 -5.95
CA TYR A 533 8.05 -34.07 -7.40
C TYR A 533 9.37 -33.41 -7.80
N GLY A 534 9.90 -33.80 -8.95
CA GLY A 534 11.06 -33.12 -9.53
C GLY A 534 10.73 -31.71 -10.03
N ALA A 535 11.76 -30.90 -10.27
CA ALA A 535 11.63 -29.58 -10.91
C ALA A 535 10.79 -29.62 -12.20
N GLN A 536 9.69 -28.86 -12.25
CA GLN A 536 8.78 -28.79 -13.40
C GLN A 536 7.89 -27.54 -13.36
N THR A 537 7.27 -27.21 -14.49
CA THR A 537 6.18 -26.22 -14.55
C THR A 537 4.86 -26.86 -14.15
N VAL A 538 4.08 -26.18 -13.30
CA VAL A 538 2.81 -26.66 -12.75
C VAL A 538 1.65 -25.72 -13.09
N THR A 539 0.49 -26.27 -13.43
CA THR A 539 -0.77 -25.49 -13.52
C THR A 539 -1.33 -25.25 -12.12
N VAL A 540 -1.67 -23.99 -11.83
CA VAL A 540 -2.23 -23.51 -10.57
C VAL A 540 -3.74 -23.34 -10.67
N TYR A 541 -4.44 -23.87 -9.66
CA TYR A 541 -5.91 -23.87 -9.55
C TYR A 541 -6.43 -23.16 -8.29
N GLU A 542 -5.57 -22.80 -7.33
CA GLU A 542 -5.98 -22.06 -6.13
C GLU A 542 -4.75 -21.38 -5.52
N GLU A 543 -4.90 -20.20 -4.91
CA GLU A 543 -3.77 -19.42 -4.36
C GLU A 543 -4.09 -18.85 -2.97
N GLN A 544 -3.35 -19.27 -1.95
CA GLN A 544 -3.51 -18.85 -0.55
C GLN A 544 -2.17 -18.40 0.05
N GLY A 545 -1.85 -17.11 -0.10
CA GLY A 545 -0.60 -16.52 0.40
C GLY A 545 0.61 -17.02 -0.37
N SER A 546 1.51 -17.77 0.28
CA SER A 546 2.64 -18.45 -0.38
C SER A 546 2.30 -19.86 -0.87
N TRP A 547 1.07 -20.34 -0.64
CA TRP A 547 0.64 -21.66 -1.07
C TRP A 547 -0.12 -21.60 -2.38
N ILE A 548 0.25 -22.46 -3.32
CA ILE A 548 -0.48 -22.68 -4.57
C ILE A 548 -1.00 -24.12 -4.61
N ARG A 549 -2.22 -24.30 -5.10
CA ARG A 549 -2.82 -25.63 -5.32
C ARG A 549 -2.63 -26.01 -6.78
N ILE A 550 -2.02 -27.16 -7.00
CA ILE A 550 -1.55 -27.59 -8.31
C ILE A 550 -2.21 -28.91 -8.73
N GLY A 551 -2.37 -29.09 -10.04
CA GLY A 551 -2.80 -30.35 -10.62
C GLY A 551 -1.64 -31.35 -10.63
N THR A 552 -1.89 -32.54 -10.08
CA THR A 552 -0.96 -33.68 -10.13
C THR A 552 -1.68 -34.93 -10.64
N TYR A 553 -0.95 -35.98 -11.01
CA TYR A 553 -1.55 -37.27 -11.36
C TYR A 553 -2.33 -37.92 -10.20
N ALA A 554 -2.10 -37.46 -8.97
CA ALA A 554 -2.80 -37.88 -7.75
C ALA A 554 -3.85 -36.84 -7.29
N GLY A 555 -4.31 -35.96 -8.19
CA GLY A 555 -5.32 -34.93 -7.93
C GLY A 555 -4.74 -33.57 -7.52
N LEU A 556 -5.58 -32.69 -6.98
CA LEU A 556 -5.18 -31.35 -6.55
C LEU A 556 -4.43 -31.38 -5.21
N GLN A 557 -3.18 -30.92 -5.19
CA GLN A 557 -2.31 -30.92 -4.02
C GLN A 557 -1.72 -29.52 -3.76
N TRP A 558 -1.34 -29.20 -2.52
CA TRP A 558 -0.79 -27.88 -2.16
C TRP A 558 0.73 -27.88 -2.11
N VAL A 559 1.38 -26.88 -2.69
CA VAL A 559 2.83 -26.62 -2.57
C VAL A 559 3.08 -25.18 -2.10
N ASN A 560 4.09 -24.99 -1.26
CA ASN A 560 4.49 -23.68 -0.75
C ASN A 560 5.63 -23.10 -1.59
N THR A 561 5.35 -22.06 -2.37
CA THR A 561 6.35 -21.42 -3.27
C THR A 561 7.47 -20.70 -2.53
N LYS A 562 7.35 -20.54 -1.19
CA LYS A 562 8.38 -19.96 -0.32
C LYS A 562 9.05 -20.97 0.62
N GLU A 563 8.81 -22.28 0.48
CA GLU A 563 9.52 -23.29 1.29
C GLU A 563 10.94 -23.58 0.77
N GLU A 564 11.67 -22.53 0.37
CA GLU A 564 13.10 -22.65 0.08
C GLU A 564 13.93 -21.35 0.24
N GLU A 565 13.47 -20.39 1.05
CA GLU A 565 14.46 -19.80 1.97
C GLU A 565 14.89 -20.92 2.92
N GLU A 566 16.19 -21.25 2.96
CA GLU A 566 16.71 -22.27 3.87
C GLU A 566 16.16 -22.02 5.27
N ALA A 567 15.54 -23.04 5.88
CA ALA A 567 14.83 -22.88 7.15
C ALA A 567 15.79 -22.36 8.23
N LYS A 568 15.78 -21.04 8.45
CA LYS A 568 16.85 -20.31 9.15
C LYS A 568 16.95 -20.81 10.59
N TRP A 569 18.00 -21.58 10.89
CA TRP A 569 18.24 -22.09 12.24
C TRP A 569 19.13 -21.10 13.01
N ILE A 570 18.69 -20.70 14.19
CA ILE A 570 19.53 -19.93 15.13
C ILE A 570 19.95 -20.87 16.26
N HIS A 571 21.26 -21.03 16.45
CA HIS A 571 21.78 -21.68 17.65
C HIS A 571 21.76 -20.70 18.83
N ILE A 572 21.13 -21.09 19.93
CA ILE A 572 21.06 -20.29 21.16
C ILE A 572 21.92 -20.99 22.22
N PRO A 573 23.07 -20.39 22.63
CA PRO A 573 24.04 -21.04 23.53
C PRO A 573 23.67 -20.93 25.01
N THR A 574 22.57 -20.23 25.35
CA THR A 574 22.13 -19.95 26.72
C THR A 574 20.73 -20.53 27.00
N VAL A 575 20.32 -20.55 28.27
CA VAL A 575 18.95 -20.92 28.64
C VAL A 575 18.03 -19.75 28.25
N PHE A 576 17.03 -20.02 27.42
CA PHE A 576 16.15 -18.97 26.88
C PHE A 576 14.68 -19.20 27.17
N PHE A 577 13.94 -18.10 27.20
CA PHE A 577 12.51 -18.03 27.41
C PHE A 577 11.85 -17.71 26.06
N ALA A 578 10.66 -18.26 25.84
CA ALA A 578 9.84 -17.96 24.67
C ALA A 578 8.52 -17.32 25.11
N TYR A 579 8.18 -16.22 24.46
CA TYR A 579 7.14 -15.27 24.87
C TYR A 579 5.92 -15.39 23.95
N ASP A 580 4.72 -15.09 24.48
CA ASP A 580 3.51 -15.02 23.67
C ASP A 580 3.55 -13.84 22.68
N ASN A 581 4.21 -12.74 23.05
CA ASN A 581 4.33 -11.51 22.24
C ASN A 581 5.80 -11.05 22.16
N PRO A 582 6.19 -10.27 21.13
CA PRO A 582 7.57 -9.79 20.96
C PRO A 582 7.91 -8.59 21.86
N ASN A 583 7.87 -8.81 23.19
CA ASN A 583 8.31 -7.86 24.22
C ASN A 583 8.62 -8.59 25.53
N PHE A 584 9.56 -8.08 26.34
CA PHE A 584 9.98 -8.75 27.59
C PHE A 584 8.99 -8.63 28.75
N SER A 585 8.01 -7.73 28.64
CA SER A 585 6.87 -7.61 29.55
C SER A 585 5.78 -8.67 29.29
N SER A 586 5.81 -9.34 28.13
CA SER A 586 4.95 -10.49 27.83
C SER A 586 5.18 -11.64 28.80
N ASN A 587 4.10 -12.42 29.01
CA ASN A 587 4.17 -13.76 29.58
C ASN A 587 5.22 -14.60 28.85
N VAL A 588 5.98 -15.38 29.63
CA VAL A 588 6.83 -16.47 29.14
C VAL A 588 6.01 -17.75 29.11
N ALA A 589 5.79 -18.27 27.90
CA ALA A 589 5.04 -19.49 27.65
C ALA A 589 5.88 -20.76 27.84
N MET A 590 7.18 -20.70 27.50
CA MET A 590 8.08 -21.84 27.59
C MET A 590 9.51 -21.42 27.95
N LYS A 591 10.25 -22.33 28.60
CA LYS A 591 11.68 -22.20 28.92
C LYS A 591 12.45 -23.36 28.32
N PHE A 592 13.59 -23.06 27.70
CA PHE A 592 14.39 -24.00 26.92
C PHE A 592 15.84 -24.03 27.37
N ALA A 593 16.45 -25.22 27.26
CA ALA A 593 17.90 -25.38 27.33
C ALA A 593 18.58 -24.83 26.05
N PRO A 594 19.91 -24.62 26.06
CA PRO A 594 20.66 -24.28 24.84
C PRO A 594 20.40 -25.28 23.71
N GLN A 595 19.93 -24.79 22.56
CA GLN A 595 19.60 -25.59 21.38
C GLN A 595 19.52 -24.71 20.13
N SER A 596 19.43 -25.34 18.96
CA SER A 596 19.11 -24.65 17.71
C SER A 596 17.59 -24.62 17.49
N VAL A 597 17.04 -23.49 17.07
CA VAL A 597 15.60 -23.29 16.81
C VAL A 597 15.33 -22.84 15.38
N ARG A 598 14.27 -23.36 14.75
CA ARG A 598 13.80 -22.95 13.42
C ARG A 598 13.06 -21.61 13.55
N VAL A 599 13.55 -20.62 12.81
CA VAL A 599 12.88 -19.33 12.62
C VAL A 599 11.70 -19.47 11.65
N ILE A 600 10.66 -18.70 11.91
CA ILE A 600 9.46 -18.54 11.07
C ILE A 600 9.40 -17.12 10.51
N SER A 601 9.71 -16.12 11.32
CA SER A 601 9.80 -14.71 10.92
C SER A 601 10.77 -13.95 11.82
N GLU A 602 11.39 -12.88 11.31
CA GLU A 602 12.18 -11.92 12.09
C GLU A 602 11.47 -10.55 12.09
N ARG A 603 11.69 -9.74 13.13
CA ARG A 603 11.15 -8.38 13.31
C ARG A 603 12.22 -7.42 13.83
N VAL A 604 11.95 -6.12 13.66
CA VAL A 604 12.75 -5.02 14.21
C VAL A 604 12.99 -5.21 15.73
N GLY A 605 14.16 -4.79 16.21
CA GLY A 605 14.57 -4.97 17.61
C GLY A 605 15.10 -6.36 17.95
N GLY A 606 15.32 -7.23 16.95
CA GLY A 606 15.87 -8.57 17.14
C GLY A 606 14.85 -9.61 17.63
N TRP A 607 13.56 -9.31 17.55
CA TRP A 607 12.51 -10.26 17.90
C TRP A 607 12.30 -11.27 16.76
N VAL A 608 12.29 -12.55 17.11
CA VAL A 608 12.26 -13.66 16.15
C VAL A 608 11.19 -14.64 16.58
N GLN A 609 10.34 -15.06 15.65
CA GLN A 609 9.31 -16.06 15.87
C GLN A 609 9.87 -17.45 15.59
N ILE A 610 9.66 -18.37 16.52
CA ILE A 610 10.13 -19.76 16.46
C ILE A 610 8.96 -20.73 16.67
N ARG A 611 9.08 -21.94 16.08
CA ARG A 611 8.10 -23.00 16.32
C ARG A 611 8.39 -23.71 17.65
N THR A 612 7.37 -23.90 18.47
CA THR A 612 7.45 -24.67 19.72
C THR A 612 6.33 -25.71 19.82
N GLY A 613 6.39 -26.59 20.81
CA GLY A 613 5.30 -27.52 21.13
C GLY A 613 4.00 -26.82 21.57
N ALA A 614 4.07 -25.58 22.04
CA ALA A 614 2.94 -24.72 22.38
C ALA A 614 2.54 -23.78 21.22
N GLY A 615 2.76 -24.22 19.98
CA GLY A 615 2.62 -23.40 18.77
C GLY A 615 3.75 -22.39 18.62
N ASP A 616 3.53 -21.35 17.84
CA ASP A 616 4.58 -20.37 17.54
C ASP A 616 4.73 -19.35 18.69
N LYS A 617 5.98 -18.95 18.98
CA LYS A 617 6.35 -18.06 20.09
C LYS A 617 7.52 -17.16 19.71
N TRP A 618 7.73 -16.09 20.49
CA TRP A 618 8.76 -15.09 20.24
C TRP A 618 9.99 -15.30 21.13
N ILE A 619 11.17 -14.97 20.61
CA ILE A 619 12.43 -14.84 21.36
C ILE A 619 13.12 -13.55 20.93
N ASN A 620 14.00 -12.97 21.76
CA ASN A 620 14.87 -11.90 21.31
C ASN A 620 16.27 -12.45 20.99
N LYS A 621 16.59 -12.56 19.70
CA LYS A 621 17.89 -13.05 19.20
C LYS A 621 19.03 -12.21 19.78
N ASN A 622 18.91 -10.89 19.73
CA ASN A 622 20.00 -9.97 20.09
C ASN A 622 20.44 -10.15 21.54
N THR A 623 19.53 -10.25 22.51
CA THR A 623 19.90 -10.46 23.92
C THR A 623 20.38 -11.90 24.22
N LEU A 624 20.01 -12.87 23.39
CA LEU A 624 20.37 -14.27 23.55
C LEU A 624 21.70 -14.67 22.87
N THR A 625 22.08 -14.02 21.77
CA THR A 625 23.30 -14.33 20.99
C THR A 625 24.42 -13.31 21.13
N ASN A 626 24.15 -12.06 21.54
CA ASN A 626 25.22 -11.05 21.67
C ASN A 626 26.06 -11.29 22.93
N ASN A 627 27.38 -11.11 22.81
CA ASN A 627 28.30 -11.21 23.95
C ASN A 627 27.95 -10.23 25.07
N SER A 628 27.50 -9.03 24.72
CA SER A 628 27.06 -7.96 25.63
C SER A 628 25.56 -7.70 25.51
N VAL A 629 24.91 -7.52 26.66
CA VAL A 629 23.49 -7.22 26.81
C VAL A 629 23.33 -6.10 27.84
N MET A 630 22.49 -5.12 27.51
CA MET A 630 22.11 -4.03 28.40
C MET A 630 20.60 -3.82 28.29
N LEU A 631 19.89 -3.81 29.41
CA LEU A 631 18.47 -3.52 29.51
C LEU A 631 18.29 -2.07 29.95
N ASP A 632 17.35 -1.35 29.32
CA ASP A 632 17.09 0.06 29.64
C ASP A 632 16.21 0.22 30.90
N VAL A 633 16.74 -0.23 32.03
CA VAL A 633 16.06 -0.16 33.34
C VAL A 633 16.17 1.27 33.88
N PRO A 634 15.10 1.88 34.43
CA PRO A 634 15.19 3.18 35.11
C PRO A 634 16.08 3.06 36.35
N ALA A 635 16.77 4.15 36.69
CA ALA A 635 17.64 4.24 37.85
C ALA A 635 17.10 5.30 38.81
N TYR A 636 17.05 4.97 40.11
CA TYR A 636 16.57 5.84 41.17
C TYR A 636 17.60 5.96 42.28
N TYR A 637 17.65 7.13 42.91
CA TYR A 637 18.53 7.45 44.03
C TYR A 637 17.69 7.51 45.31
N GLN A 638 18.03 6.72 46.33
CA GLN A 638 17.15 6.51 47.50
C GLN A 638 17.14 7.69 48.50
N TYR A 639 18.19 8.52 48.49
CA TYR A 639 18.36 9.63 49.43
C TYR A 639 17.64 10.92 48.96
N PRO A 640 17.19 11.77 49.89
CA PRO A 640 17.24 11.62 51.35
C PRO A 640 16.07 10.78 51.92
N SER A 641 15.07 10.44 51.10
CA SER A 641 13.76 9.98 51.57
C SER A 641 13.73 8.58 52.18
N LEU A 642 14.58 7.66 51.68
CA LEU A 642 14.64 6.25 52.06
C LEU A 642 16.08 5.85 52.36
N TYR A 643 16.61 6.32 53.48
CA TYR A 643 18.02 6.11 53.85
C TYR A 643 18.44 4.63 53.85
N ASN A 644 17.56 3.73 54.29
CA ASN A 644 17.75 2.27 54.28
C ASN A 644 16.90 1.59 53.17
N GLY A 645 16.69 2.25 52.02
CA GLY A 645 15.69 1.85 51.01
C GLY A 645 16.14 0.87 49.93
N CYS A 646 17.38 0.37 49.98
CA CYS A 646 18.05 -0.20 48.80
C CYS A 646 17.30 -1.36 48.13
N GLU A 647 16.67 -2.26 48.89
CA GLU A 647 15.94 -3.41 48.35
C GLU A 647 14.67 -3.00 47.62
N VAL A 648 13.92 -2.05 48.19
CA VAL A 648 12.60 -1.65 47.65
C VAL A 648 12.73 -0.61 46.54
N VAL A 649 13.76 0.23 46.55
CA VAL A 649 14.10 1.10 45.41
C VAL A 649 14.67 0.28 44.25
N SER A 650 15.48 -0.76 44.52
CA SER A 650 15.87 -1.73 43.49
C SER A 650 14.66 -2.47 42.91
N LEU A 651 13.73 -2.92 43.77
CA LEU A 651 12.49 -3.56 43.32
C LEU A 651 11.66 -2.62 42.44
N GLN A 652 11.56 -1.34 42.80
CA GLN A 652 10.86 -0.35 41.99
C GLN A 652 11.45 -0.30 40.57
N MET A 653 12.77 -0.14 40.42
CA MET A 653 13.43 -0.12 39.10
C MET A 653 13.04 -1.31 38.21
N LEU A 654 12.97 -2.51 38.82
CA LEU A 654 12.60 -3.76 38.15
C LEU A 654 11.10 -3.80 37.78
N VAL A 655 10.20 -3.32 38.65
CA VAL A 655 8.75 -3.29 38.39
C VAL A 655 8.39 -2.22 37.35
N GLU A 656 9.03 -1.06 37.39
CA GLU A 656 8.83 0.00 36.38
C GLU A 656 9.26 -0.47 34.99
N TYR A 657 10.43 -1.11 34.87
CA TYR A 657 10.89 -1.71 33.62
C TYR A 657 9.90 -2.74 33.05
N HIS A 658 9.34 -3.61 33.90
CA HIS A 658 8.40 -4.65 33.45
C HIS A 658 7.00 -4.09 33.11
N THR A 659 6.51 -3.10 33.86
CA THR A 659 5.13 -2.60 33.72
C THR A 659 4.99 -1.37 32.82
N GLY A 660 6.09 -0.66 32.53
CA GLY A 660 6.07 0.63 31.82
C GLY A 660 5.41 1.77 32.61
N ARG A 661 5.13 1.57 33.90
CA ARG A 661 4.51 2.56 34.80
C ARG A 661 5.55 3.12 35.74
N SER A 662 5.45 4.40 36.09
CA SER A 662 6.29 5.00 37.13
C SER A 662 5.53 5.22 38.44
N PHE A 663 6.21 5.01 39.56
CA PHE A 663 5.64 5.06 40.91
C PHE A 663 6.28 6.17 41.75
N ASN A 664 5.52 6.72 42.69
CA ASN A 664 6.13 7.54 43.74
C ASN A 664 6.95 6.63 44.67
N MET A 665 8.27 6.85 44.72
CA MET A 665 9.23 6.01 45.43
C MET A 665 8.90 5.80 46.92
N VAL A 666 8.42 6.83 47.62
CA VAL A 666 8.06 6.71 49.04
C VAL A 666 6.77 5.91 49.21
N ASN A 667 5.76 6.16 48.37
CA ASN A 667 4.51 5.40 48.43
C ASN A 667 4.71 3.92 48.02
N PHE A 668 5.61 3.63 47.09
CA PHE A 668 6.00 2.26 46.74
C PHE A 668 6.73 1.57 47.91
N ALA A 669 7.69 2.25 48.54
CA ALA A 669 8.41 1.73 49.71
C ALA A 669 7.48 1.42 50.90
N MET A 670 6.47 2.25 51.16
CA MET A 670 5.53 2.05 52.26
C MET A 670 4.52 0.89 52.04
N GLN A 671 4.53 0.24 50.87
CA GLN A 671 3.73 -0.97 50.60
C GLN A 671 4.49 -2.28 50.88
N MET A 672 5.80 -2.24 51.17
CA MET A 672 6.53 -3.46 51.51
C MET A 672 6.15 -3.98 52.91
N PRO A 673 6.16 -5.31 53.15
CA PRO A 673 5.93 -5.84 54.50
C PRO A 673 7.01 -5.38 55.48
N MET A 674 6.60 -4.88 56.66
CA MET A 674 7.49 -4.39 57.72
C MET A 674 7.50 -5.37 58.91
N ASP A 675 8.65 -5.51 59.59
CA ASP A 675 8.73 -6.07 60.94
C ASP A 675 8.93 -4.93 61.96
N ASN A 676 7.86 -4.65 62.69
CA ASN A 676 7.77 -3.59 63.69
C ASN A 676 8.25 -4.01 65.10
N THR A 677 8.88 -5.18 65.25
CA THR A 677 9.45 -5.65 66.53
C THR A 677 10.40 -4.60 67.12
N PRO A 678 10.16 -4.10 68.35
CA PRO A 678 11.03 -3.11 68.96
C PRO A 678 12.48 -3.61 69.17
N MET A 679 13.45 -2.74 68.89
CA MET A 679 14.87 -3.02 69.13
C MET A 679 15.20 -2.94 70.62
N VAL A 680 15.53 -4.08 71.22
CA VAL A 680 16.01 -4.20 72.61
C VAL A 680 17.52 -4.42 72.61
N LYS A 681 18.26 -3.57 73.31
CA LYS A 681 19.71 -3.73 73.56
C LYS A 681 19.98 -4.08 75.02
N GLN A 682 21.01 -4.89 75.28
CA GLN A 682 21.51 -5.22 76.62
C GLN A 682 23.04 -5.16 76.60
N GLY A 683 23.63 -4.36 77.50
CA GLY A 683 25.09 -4.14 77.53
C GLY A 683 25.63 -3.56 76.21
N GLY A 684 24.90 -2.64 75.59
CA GLY A 684 25.22 -2.06 74.28
C GLY A 684 24.96 -2.97 73.06
N LYS A 685 24.92 -4.30 73.25
CA LYS A 685 24.69 -5.29 72.19
C LYS A 685 23.19 -5.44 71.89
N TYR A 686 22.86 -5.83 70.66
CA TYR A 686 21.49 -6.17 70.27
C TYR A 686 21.08 -7.47 70.97
N LYS A 687 19.91 -7.46 71.62
CA LYS A 687 19.34 -8.64 72.30
C LYS A 687 18.18 -9.20 71.48
N THR A 688 17.20 -8.35 71.20
CA THR A 688 15.98 -8.71 70.46
C THR A 688 15.64 -7.64 69.45
N TRP A 689 15.29 -8.05 68.23
CA TRP A 689 14.81 -7.18 67.16
C TRP A 689 14.06 -8.03 66.11
N GLY A 690 13.58 -7.41 65.02
CA GLY A 690 12.77 -8.06 63.99
C GLY A 690 13.50 -9.12 63.15
N ASP A 691 12.74 -9.85 62.35
CA ASP A 691 13.20 -10.90 61.45
C ASP A 691 13.10 -10.44 59.98
N PRO A 692 14.22 -10.36 59.23
CA PRO A 692 14.17 -9.97 57.82
C PRO A 692 13.39 -10.96 56.92
N ASP A 693 13.07 -12.16 57.39
CA ASP A 693 12.15 -13.09 56.69
C ASP A 693 10.66 -12.80 56.95
N VAL A 694 10.31 -11.97 57.94
CA VAL A 694 8.94 -11.50 58.20
C VAL A 694 8.63 -10.22 57.41
N GLY A 695 9.58 -9.29 57.37
CA GLY A 695 9.47 -8.00 56.70
C GLY A 695 10.73 -7.15 56.87
N PHE A 696 10.69 -5.91 56.40
CA PHE A 696 11.78 -4.95 56.59
C PHE A 696 11.95 -4.61 58.07
N VAL A 697 13.14 -4.84 58.61
CA VAL A 697 13.40 -4.70 60.04
C VAL A 697 13.73 -3.23 60.38
N GLY A 698 12.85 -2.58 61.16
CA GLY A 698 13.03 -1.20 61.60
C GLY A 698 12.54 -0.15 60.60
N ASP A 699 13.21 1.00 60.53
CA ASP A 699 12.76 2.16 59.73
C ASP A 699 13.52 2.32 58.41
N VAL A 700 12.79 2.23 57.29
CA VAL A 700 13.32 2.42 55.93
C VAL A 700 13.78 3.87 55.66
N THR A 701 13.20 4.86 56.37
CA THR A 701 13.52 6.28 56.17
C THR A 701 14.80 6.73 56.86
N GLY A 702 15.33 5.93 57.80
CA GLY A 702 16.55 6.24 58.58
C GLY A 702 16.39 7.28 59.68
N LYS A 703 15.17 7.71 59.99
CA LYS A 703 14.87 8.56 61.17
C LYS A 703 15.04 7.77 62.47
N LYS A 704 14.97 6.45 62.39
CA LYS A 704 15.30 5.45 63.41
C LYS A 704 16.19 4.36 62.78
N PRO A 705 16.82 3.47 63.59
CA PRO A 705 17.54 2.33 63.05
C PRO A 705 16.65 1.43 62.16
N GLY A 706 17.17 1.09 61.00
CA GLY A 706 16.67 0.05 60.09
C GLY A 706 17.77 -0.96 59.79
N PHE A 707 17.45 -2.04 59.09
CA PHE A 707 18.42 -3.03 58.64
C PHE A 707 18.20 -3.47 57.20
N SER A 708 17.24 -4.36 56.94
CA SER A 708 17.07 -5.02 55.65
C SER A 708 15.75 -5.81 55.59
N ILE A 709 15.35 -6.21 54.38
CA ILE A 709 14.30 -7.21 54.10
C ILE A 709 14.87 -8.34 53.24
N ASN A 710 14.49 -9.61 53.50
CA ASN A 710 14.88 -10.74 52.65
C ASN A 710 13.98 -10.89 51.40
N PRO A 711 14.44 -11.61 50.36
CA PRO A 711 13.68 -11.85 49.13
C PRO A 711 12.26 -12.38 49.34
N ALA A 712 12.06 -13.34 50.25
CA ALA A 712 10.76 -14.01 50.43
C ALA A 712 9.63 -13.05 50.87
N PRO A 713 9.77 -12.24 51.94
CA PRO A 713 8.76 -11.25 52.28
C PRO A 713 8.64 -10.12 51.26
N LEU A 714 9.74 -9.67 50.62
CA LEU A 714 9.70 -8.59 49.62
C LEU A 714 8.98 -9.03 48.32
N LYS A 715 9.07 -10.31 47.93
CA LYS A 715 8.32 -10.88 46.81
C LYS A 715 6.80 -10.64 46.91
N ARG A 716 6.24 -10.54 48.13
CA ARG A 716 4.80 -10.23 48.33
C ARG A 716 4.39 -8.83 47.86
N LEU A 717 5.34 -7.91 47.68
CA LEU A 717 5.10 -6.63 47.00
C LEU A 717 5.22 -6.80 45.48
N LEU A 718 6.25 -7.52 45.01
CA LEU A 718 6.44 -7.83 43.59
C LEU A 718 5.22 -8.53 42.96
N ASP A 719 4.66 -9.49 43.67
CA ASP A 719 3.49 -10.30 43.26
C ASP A 719 2.19 -9.50 43.11
N GLN A 720 2.16 -8.22 43.51
CA GLN A 720 1.04 -7.30 43.27
C GLN A 720 1.09 -6.63 41.89
N TYR A 721 2.25 -6.68 41.21
CA TYR A 721 2.49 -6.00 39.94
C TYR A 721 2.90 -6.95 38.81
N ALA A 722 3.53 -8.09 39.12
CA ALA A 722 4.04 -9.05 38.14
C ALA A 722 4.17 -10.46 38.76
N GLN A 723 4.33 -11.51 37.95
CA GLN A 723 4.65 -12.84 38.50
C GLN A 723 6.11 -12.87 38.98
N GLY A 724 6.33 -12.58 40.26
CA GLY A 724 7.64 -12.57 40.86
C GLY A 724 8.23 -13.98 41.00
N THR A 725 9.55 -14.07 40.85
CA THR A 725 10.34 -15.29 41.03
C THR A 725 11.44 -15.06 42.06
N ASN A 726 11.47 -15.92 43.08
CA ASN A 726 12.54 -15.93 44.07
C ASN A 726 13.70 -16.78 43.54
N LEU A 727 14.84 -16.13 43.27
CA LEU A 727 16.05 -16.76 42.75
C LEU A 727 17.07 -17.09 43.85
N THR A 728 16.67 -16.99 45.13
CA THR A 728 17.56 -17.22 46.28
C THR A 728 18.19 -18.62 46.25
N GLY A 729 19.52 -18.68 46.31
CA GLY A 729 20.30 -19.92 46.26
C GLY A 729 20.87 -20.27 44.87
N SER A 730 20.43 -19.58 43.82
CA SER A 730 20.91 -19.81 42.43
C SER A 730 22.41 -19.50 42.27
N SER A 731 23.04 -20.04 41.22
CA SER A 731 24.34 -19.56 40.74
C SER A 731 24.19 -18.26 39.97
N PHE A 732 25.26 -17.43 39.90
CA PHE A 732 25.20 -16.17 39.15
C PHE A 732 24.86 -16.38 37.66
N SER A 733 25.24 -17.52 37.08
CA SER A 733 24.85 -17.91 35.72
C SER A 733 23.33 -17.98 35.51
N ILE A 734 22.51 -18.27 36.51
CA ILE A 734 21.04 -18.20 36.39
C ILE A 734 20.58 -16.73 36.31
N LEU A 735 21.19 -15.84 37.10
CA LEU A 735 20.87 -14.41 37.10
C LEU A 735 21.26 -13.79 35.75
N GLU A 736 22.41 -14.15 35.19
CA GLU A 736 22.80 -13.80 33.81
C GLU A 736 21.78 -14.31 32.77
N ASN A 737 21.28 -15.54 32.89
CA ASN A 737 20.23 -16.03 32.00
C ASN A 737 18.94 -15.17 32.10
N TYR A 738 18.48 -14.76 33.28
CA TYR A 738 17.32 -13.85 33.40
C TYR A 738 17.56 -12.51 32.68
N VAL A 739 18.74 -11.90 32.86
CA VAL A 739 19.11 -10.63 32.19
C VAL A 739 19.19 -10.79 30.66
N ARG A 740 19.74 -11.91 30.15
CA ARG A 740 19.76 -12.24 28.71
C ARG A 740 18.38 -12.52 28.13
N ASN A 741 17.40 -12.84 28.98
CA ASN A 741 15.98 -12.93 28.64
C ASN A 741 15.21 -11.63 28.97
N GLY A 742 15.90 -10.50 29.10
CA GLY A 742 15.25 -9.21 29.32
C GLY A 742 14.48 -9.11 30.63
N LYS A 743 14.83 -9.91 31.64
CA LYS A 743 14.27 -9.82 33.00
C LYS A 743 15.37 -9.30 33.93
N PRO A 744 15.30 -8.03 34.39
CA PRO A 744 16.24 -7.50 35.38
C PRO A 744 16.22 -8.34 36.68
N VAL A 745 17.27 -8.24 37.48
CA VAL A 745 17.39 -9.02 38.73
C VAL A 745 17.78 -8.13 39.89
N VAL A 746 16.94 -8.04 40.93
CA VAL A 746 17.36 -7.47 42.21
C VAL A 746 18.23 -8.49 42.94
N ALA A 747 19.47 -8.13 43.27
CA ALA A 747 20.42 -8.98 43.97
C ALA A 747 20.93 -8.29 45.23
N TRP A 748 21.00 -9.03 46.35
CA TRP A 748 21.59 -8.52 47.59
C TRP A 748 23.10 -8.74 47.55
N VAL A 749 23.81 -7.66 47.81
CA VAL A 749 25.27 -7.54 47.77
C VAL A 749 25.70 -6.71 48.98
N THR A 750 26.83 -6.02 48.89
CA THR A 750 27.30 -5.05 49.88
C THR A 750 27.44 -3.67 49.26
N GLU A 751 27.41 -2.65 50.12
CA GLU A 751 27.67 -1.27 49.70
C GLU A 751 29.07 -1.17 49.09
N GLY A 752 29.17 -0.55 47.90
CA GLY A 752 30.40 -0.48 47.11
C GLY A 752 30.99 -1.83 46.68
N LEU A 753 30.23 -2.94 46.76
CA LEU A 753 30.72 -4.31 46.60
C LEU A 753 31.93 -4.65 47.50
N THR A 754 31.97 -4.06 48.69
CA THR A 754 33.00 -4.29 49.73
C THR A 754 32.89 -5.69 50.36
N TYR A 755 33.93 -6.18 51.04
CA TYR A 755 33.79 -7.44 51.77
C TYR A 755 32.72 -7.33 52.89
N PRO A 756 31.86 -8.34 53.09
CA PRO A 756 30.78 -8.24 54.06
C PRO A 756 31.27 -8.18 55.51
N ASN A 757 30.73 -7.25 56.29
CA ASN A 757 31.12 -7.01 57.68
C ASN A 757 30.86 -8.23 58.59
N SER A 758 31.66 -8.33 59.66
CA SER A 758 31.43 -9.28 60.76
C SER A 758 29.99 -9.20 61.27
N PRO A 759 29.27 -10.33 61.38
CA PRO A 759 27.84 -10.31 61.66
C PRO A 759 27.54 -9.87 63.09
N VAL A 760 26.67 -8.87 63.22
CA VAL A 760 26.00 -8.52 64.47
C VAL A 760 24.81 -9.45 64.65
N THR A 761 24.59 -9.95 65.86
CA THR A 761 23.55 -10.95 66.14
C THR A 761 22.48 -10.44 67.11
N TRP A 762 21.26 -10.94 66.94
CA TRP A 762 20.16 -10.81 67.89
C TRP A 762 19.24 -12.03 67.82
N LYS A 763 18.32 -12.14 68.78
CA LYS A 763 17.22 -13.10 68.77
C LYS A 763 15.93 -12.46 68.26
N THR A 764 15.17 -13.14 67.41
CA THR A 764 13.78 -12.75 67.14
C THR A 764 12.90 -13.03 68.38
N PRO A 765 11.66 -12.51 68.45
CA PRO A 765 10.69 -12.93 69.46
C PRO A 765 10.41 -14.45 69.43
N SER A 766 10.55 -15.09 68.26
CA SER A 766 10.46 -16.54 68.06
C SER A 766 11.74 -17.33 68.39
N GLY A 767 12.78 -16.68 68.93
CA GLY A 767 14.02 -17.34 69.38
C GLY A 767 15.02 -17.72 68.27
N LYS A 768 14.74 -17.41 67.01
CA LYS A 768 15.67 -17.54 65.87
C LYS A 768 16.84 -16.58 66.06
N THR A 769 18.06 -17.01 65.70
CA THR A 769 19.23 -16.10 65.66
C THR A 769 19.32 -15.45 64.30
N ILE A 770 19.38 -14.11 64.24
CA ILE A 770 19.72 -13.37 63.02
C ILE A 770 21.22 -13.06 63.02
N TYR A 771 21.85 -13.13 61.84
CA TYR A 771 23.26 -12.79 61.59
C TYR A 771 23.31 -11.64 60.58
N ALA A 772 23.28 -10.41 61.08
CA ALA A 772 23.14 -9.20 60.27
C ALA A 772 24.50 -8.59 59.93
N LYS A 773 24.76 -8.38 58.64
CA LYS A 773 25.94 -7.67 58.13
C LYS A 773 25.50 -6.26 57.74
N PHE A 774 25.91 -5.25 58.50
CA PHE A 774 25.34 -3.89 58.36
C PHE A 774 25.78 -3.10 57.11
N ASN A 775 26.75 -3.59 56.33
CA ASN A 775 27.02 -3.09 54.96
C ASN A 775 26.24 -3.88 53.89
N THR A 776 25.13 -4.54 54.25
CA THR A 776 24.22 -5.17 53.29
C THR A 776 23.61 -4.11 52.37
N HIS A 777 23.48 -4.45 51.09
CA HIS A 777 22.95 -3.57 50.05
C HIS A 777 22.14 -4.40 49.05
N ALA A 778 21.36 -3.74 48.20
CA ALA A 778 20.70 -4.37 47.08
C ALA A 778 20.75 -3.46 45.85
N VAL A 779 20.92 -4.09 44.69
CA VAL A 779 21.08 -3.44 43.39
C VAL A 779 20.27 -4.19 42.34
N THR A 780 19.85 -3.50 41.27
CA THR A 780 19.15 -4.11 40.14
C THR A 780 20.10 -4.35 38.99
N ILE A 781 20.44 -5.62 38.72
CA ILE A 781 21.25 -6.03 37.58
C ILE A 781 20.49 -5.71 36.29
N THR A 782 21.14 -4.93 35.42
CA THR A 782 20.62 -4.41 34.16
C THR A 782 21.32 -4.98 32.94
N GLY A 783 22.54 -5.51 33.07
CA GLY A 783 23.31 -5.97 31.92
C GLY A 783 24.45 -6.93 32.27
N VAL A 784 24.98 -7.57 31.24
CA VAL A 784 26.08 -8.54 31.30
C VAL A 784 26.91 -8.46 30.02
N ASP A 785 28.22 -8.52 30.11
CA ASP A 785 29.09 -8.85 28.97
C ASP A 785 29.80 -10.20 29.20
N ALA A 786 30.90 -10.50 28.51
CA ALA A 786 31.65 -11.74 28.77
C ALA A 786 32.20 -11.79 30.22
N ASN A 787 32.77 -10.67 30.68
CA ASN A 787 33.58 -10.59 31.91
C ASN A 787 32.92 -9.77 33.02
N ASN A 788 31.95 -8.91 32.68
CA ASN A 788 31.37 -7.92 33.58
C ASN A 788 29.86 -8.08 33.77
N VAL A 789 29.38 -7.52 34.86
CA VAL A 789 27.98 -7.30 35.19
C VAL A 789 27.72 -5.80 35.34
N TYR A 790 26.55 -5.37 34.92
CA TYR A 790 26.09 -3.99 34.99
C TYR A 790 24.82 -3.93 35.84
N TYR A 791 24.73 -2.94 36.72
CA TYR A 791 23.62 -2.79 37.66
C TYR A 791 23.28 -1.32 37.92
N ASN A 792 22.03 -1.05 38.28
CA ASN A 792 21.62 0.24 38.83
C ASN A 792 21.76 0.18 40.36
N ASP A 793 22.42 1.19 40.92
CA ASP A 793 22.75 1.28 42.35
C ASP A 793 21.92 2.39 43.02
N PRO A 794 21.01 2.06 43.97
CA PRO A 794 20.16 3.06 44.60
C PRO A 794 20.87 3.95 45.63
N VAL A 795 22.05 3.56 46.12
CA VAL A 795 22.85 4.36 47.07
C VAL A 795 23.66 5.44 46.36
N THR A 796 24.12 5.19 45.13
CA THR A 796 24.85 6.19 44.31
C THR A 796 24.01 6.86 43.23
N GLY A 797 22.87 6.27 42.87
CA GLY A 797 22.04 6.68 41.73
C GLY A 797 22.64 6.32 40.37
N GLN A 798 23.77 5.60 40.35
CA GLN A 798 24.48 5.29 39.11
C GLN A 798 23.69 4.25 38.28
N LYS A 799 23.27 4.64 37.08
CA LYS A 799 22.73 3.74 36.06
C LYS A 799 23.86 2.93 35.43
N ASN A 800 23.66 1.62 35.28
CA ASN A 800 24.60 0.68 34.66
C ASN A 800 26.05 0.75 35.23
N ALA A 801 26.17 0.91 36.56
CA ALA A 801 27.42 0.74 37.28
C ALA A 801 28.04 -0.63 36.98
N LYS A 802 29.37 -0.67 36.78
CA LYS A 802 30.07 -1.82 36.21
C LYS A 802 30.96 -2.53 37.24
N ALA A 803 30.82 -3.85 37.34
CA ALA A 803 31.71 -4.70 38.14
C ALA A 803 32.16 -5.95 37.36
N SER A 804 33.30 -6.53 37.75
CA SER A 804 33.71 -7.85 37.28
C SER A 804 32.76 -8.93 37.80
N LYS A 805 32.35 -9.87 36.94
CA LYS A 805 31.44 -10.98 37.31
C LYS A 805 31.94 -11.78 38.50
N SER A 806 33.24 -12.13 38.51
CA SER A 806 33.82 -12.97 39.58
C SER A 806 33.84 -12.25 40.94
N HIS A 807 34.04 -10.93 40.95
CA HIS A 807 33.94 -10.13 42.17
C HIS A 807 32.49 -10.02 42.65
N PHE A 808 31.56 -9.68 41.74
CA PHE A 808 30.14 -9.58 42.08
C PHE A 808 29.56 -10.91 42.57
N GLU A 809 29.85 -12.02 41.89
CA GLU A 809 29.44 -13.37 42.30
C GLU A 809 30.03 -13.75 43.67
N ASN A 810 31.30 -13.40 43.95
CA ASN A 810 31.90 -13.63 45.27
C ASN A 810 31.13 -12.89 46.39
N ILE A 811 30.80 -11.62 46.19
CA ILE A 811 30.02 -10.83 47.16
C ILE A 811 28.59 -11.38 47.31
N TYR A 812 27.89 -11.62 46.20
CA TYR A 812 26.56 -12.24 46.16
C TYR A 812 26.51 -13.59 46.90
N ASN A 813 27.51 -14.43 46.69
CA ASN A 813 27.67 -15.71 47.40
C ASN A 813 27.83 -15.51 48.90
N GLN A 814 28.71 -14.59 49.33
CA GLN A 814 28.92 -14.27 50.76
C GLN A 814 27.73 -13.56 51.43
N MET A 815 26.80 -12.98 50.66
CA MET A 815 25.53 -12.41 51.12
C MET A 815 24.36 -13.42 51.09
N GLY A 816 24.63 -14.68 50.76
CA GLY A 816 23.67 -15.79 50.84
C GLY A 816 22.87 -16.03 49.55
N LYS A 817 23.40 -15.60 48.39
CA LYS A 817 22.81 -15.82 47.06
C LYS A 817 21.36 -15.33 46.92
N LYS A 818 21.00 -14.25 47.60
CA LYS A 818 19.63 -13.69 47.64
C LYS A 818 19.33 -12.89 46.37
N ALA A 819 18.26 -13.24 45.65
CA ALA A 819 17.84 -12.49 44.45
C ALA A 819 16.33 -12.63 44.15
N LEU A 820 15.76 -11.62 43.48
CA LEU A 820 14.41 -11.60 42.92
C LEU A 820 14.44 -11.21 41.43
N SER A 821 13.54 -11.78 40.64
CA SER A 821 13.25 -11.36 39.27
C SER A 821 11.76 -11.59 38.93
N ILE A 822 11.37 -11.40 37.68
CA ILE A 822 10.03 -11.70 37.13
C ILE A 822 10.18 -12.81 36.08
N ASN A 823 9.19 -13.70 35.96
CA ASN A 823 9.14 -14.68 34.86
C ASN A 823 8.77 -14.04 33.52
#